data_AF-A0A520IFW7-F1
#
_entry.id   AF-A0A520IFW7-F1
#
_cell.length_a   1.000
_cell.length_b   1.000
_cell.length_c   1.000
_cell.angle_alpha   90.00
_cell.angle_beta   90.00
_cell.angle_gamma   90.00
#
_symmetry.space_group_name_H-M   'P 1'
#
loop_
_entity.id
_entity.type
_entity.pdbx_description
1 polymer ?
#
loop_
_entity_poly.entity_id
_entity_poly.type
_entity_poly.pdbx_seq_one_letter_code
_entity_poly.pdbx_strand_id
1 'polypeptide(L)'
;FTVCDHNFCSMLTGTSPNRCFFWTGKIREEQNENSLPHVSNGFIDGSERVNWSTFPERLSKHKVDWKIYQNELSVGVGLNGEEDDWLANFTDNDMEFFKQYHVKRHPLHLPHLKKTRLEMEQQLQNKPDDKLKDRLERVIKDIAFLEKNTLADLTPEQLDLHKRAFVTNVNDPDYHTLETITYDDNGTERTAKIPKGDVLHQFRSDVDNGKLPTVSWLVAPSNFSDHPGSPWYGAWYLSEAIDILTKNPEVWKKTIFVLTYDENDGYFDHLPPFVAPDPKDTASGKVSDSLDAKPEFVHKSEQSSRTSTVGLGFRVPMVVVSPWSRGGFVNSEVFDHTSSIQFLEHFLSHKTGEKIFEDNISSWRRSLCGDLTSVFRPYNGEKIAMPKPVERKPFLESIHKAQYAKLPDNFRKLDEQAITEVLKNPLRNQHMPQQEKGIKPANAIPYELYATTEMSTDRSSLKIDFAAGKSVFGERSSGTGYNVYGGGRNWAFTVAAGDTVSYTWPLKDFTDELYNLKVYGANGFYRRYAGDAKDPQVAISLSYEREKNRLAVPTGNVIIHVKRNGNGNNEPLKFILTDNAYGGKAKSIVLPAGKTELSTIIDLTNSRNWYDFTVRMDGNKNYAQQYAGHVECQKTGFTDPLMGGLV
;
A
#
# COMPACT_ATOMS: atom_id res chain seq x y z
N PHE A 1 -13.87 -10.68 5.06
CA PHE A 1 -12.69 -9.85 4.84
C PHE A 1 -12.58 -9.54 3.35
N THR A 2 -11.92 -8.43 3.07
CA THR A 2 -11.45 -8.04 1.74
C THR A 2 -9.93 -7.91 1.82
N VAL A 3 -9.20 -8.40 0.81
CA VAL A 3 -7.76 -8.18 0.63
C VAL A 3 -7.58 -7.00 -0.31
N CYS A 4 -6.79 -6.01 0.10
CA CYS A 4 -6.39 -4.90 -0.76
C CYS A 4 -5.05 -5.26 -1.41
N ASP A 5 -5.08 -5.72 -2.66
CA ASP A 5 -3.89 -6.30 -3.32
C ASP A 5 -2.97 -5.24 -3.96
N HIS A 6 -3.39 -3.98 -3.96
CA HIS A 6 -2.66 -2.79 -4.41
C HIS A 6 -2.40 -1.80 -3.26
N ASN A 7 -2.08 -2.30 -2.07
CA ASN A 7 -1.66 -1.48 -0.94
C ASN A 7 -0.12 -1.39 -0.88
N PHE A 8 0.42 -0.17 -0.83
CA PHE A 8 1.85 0.09 -0.92
C PHE A 8 2.37 0.80 0.33
N CYS A 9 3.67 0.63 0.60
CA CYS A 9 4.35 1.53 1.52
C CYS A 9 4.21 2.97 1.02
N SER A 10 4.12 3.93 1.94
CA SER A 10 4.04 5.34 1.55
C SER A 10 5.38 5.85 1.03
N MET A 11 6.49 5.29 1.53
CA MET A 11 7.85 5.58 1.13
C MET A 11 8.59 4.30 0.67
N LEU A 12 9.52 4.45 -0.27
CA LEU A 12 10.35 3.36 -0.81
C LEU A 12 11.21 2.62 0.21
N THR A 13 11.54 3.26 1.34
CA THR A 13 12.49 2.75 2.33
C THR A 13 12.09 3.23 3.72
N GLY A 14 12.61 2.62 4.79
CA GLY A 14 12.62 3.20 6.13
C GLY A 14 11.33 2.94 6.90
N THR A 15 11.48 2.23 8.00
CA THR A 15 10.44 1.79 8.93
C THR A 15 9.67 2.96 9.54
N SER A 16 10.35 3.81 10.32
CA SER A 16 9.74 4.93 11.06
C SER A 16 9.11 5.98 10.14
N PRO A 17 9.71 6.36 9.00
CA PRO A 17 9.03 7.25 8.05
C PRO A 17 7.74 6.69 7.45
N ASN A 18 7.66 5.38 7.19
CA ASN A 18 6.40 4.74 6.75
C ASN A 18 5.34 4.77 7.86
N ARG A 19 5.71 4.45 9.11
CA ARG A 19 4.86 4.61 10.30
C ARG A 19 4.40 6.07 10.46
N CYS A 20 5.26 7.02 10.16
CA CYS A 20 4.94 8.44 10.26
C CYS A 20 3.86 8.86 9.25
N PHE A 21 3.87 8.30 8.03
CA PHE A 21 2.76 8.48 7.08
C PHE A 21 1.43 7.93 7.62
N PHE A 22 1.45 6.78 8.31
CA PHE A 22 0.25 6.17 8.89
C PHE A 22 -0.42 7.03 9.95
N TRP A 23 0.35 7.74 10.79
CA TRP A 23 -0.21 8.60 11.84
C TRP A 23 -0.29 10.08 11.50
N THR A 24 0.47 10.57 10.52
CA THR A 24 0.60 12.00 10.26
C THR A 24 0.36 12.40 8.82
N GLY A 25 0.45 11.47 7.86
CA GLY A 25 0.30 11.75 6.42
C GLY A 25 1.52 12.38 5.75
N LYS A 26 2.63 12.63 6.48
CA LYS A 26 3.84 13.24 5.93
C LYS A 26 5.13 12.82 6.65
N ILE A 27 6.27 13.24 6.10
CA ILE A 27 7.62 13.07 6.65
C ILE A 27 8.42 14.38 6.68
N ARG A 28 7.74 15.52 6.65
CA ARG A 28 8.34 16.86 6.64
C ARG A 28 7.62 17.73 7.66
N GLU A 29 8.32 18.70 8.24
CA GLU A 29 7.68 19.68 9.13
C GLU A 29 6.69 20.55 8.33
N GLU A 30 7.17 21.11 7.21
CA GLU A 30 6.33 21.81 6.24
C GLU A 30 6.16 20.94 4.98
N GLN A 31 4.94 20.89 4.45
CA GLN A 31 4.60 20.06 3.29
C GLN A 31 5.06 20.70 1.97
N ASN A 32 6.37 20.93 1.82
CA ASN A 32 7.00 21.51 0.63
C ASN A 32 8.42 20.95 0.42
N GLU A 33 8.97 21.21 -0.77
CA GLU A 33 10.29 20.70 -1.20
C GLU A 33 11.49 21.27 -0.42
N ASN A 34 11.32 22.40 0.26
CA ASN A 34 12.40 23.08 1.00
C ASN A 34 12.52 22.61 2.46
N SER A 35 11.52 21.90 2.98
CA SER A 35 11.55 21.33 4.34
C SER A 35 12.33 20.02 4.36
N LEU A 36 13.08 19.76 5.44
CA LEU A 36 13.88 18.54 5.60
C LEU A 36 13.00 17.28 5.46
N PRO A 37 13.28 16.41 4.47
CA PRO A 37 12.59 15.13 4.37
C PRO A 37 13.18 14.11 5.33
N HIS A 38 12.37 13.62 6.25
CA HIS A 38 12.75 12.63 7.25
C HIS A 38 12.74 11.23 6.63
N VAL A 39 13.67 10.97 5.71
CA VAL A 39 13.69 9.76 4.86
C VAL A 39 14.38 8.54 5.47
N SER A 40 14.89 8.67 6.69
CA SER A 40 15.60 7.62 7.40
C SER A 40 15.12 7.54 8.83
N ASN A 41 15.15 6.34 9.40
CA ASN A 41 14.63 6.03 10.74
C ASN A 41 15.12 7.05 11.78
N GLY A 42 16.44 7.27 11.85
CA GLY A 42 17.07 8.15 12.83
C GLY A 42 16.69 9.64 12.76
N PHE A 43 16.01 10.10 11.69
CA PHE A 43 15.43 11.44 11.69
C PHE A 43 14.15 11.51 12.55
N ILE A 44 13.47 10.39 12.74
CA ILE A 44 12.22 10.30 13.52
C ILE A 44 12.52 9.63 14.86
N ASP A 45 13.01 8.40 14.87
CA ASP A 45 13.28 7.62 16.10
C ASP A 45 14.62 7.94 16.79
N GLY A 46 15.30 8.98 16.30
CA GLY A 46 16.56 9.48 16.86
C GLY A 46 16.42 10.16 18.23
N SER A 47 17.49 10.84 18.65
CA SER A 47 17.49 11.60 19.91
C SER A 47 16.70 12.91 19.82
N GLU A 48 16.64 13.50 18.63
CA GLU A 48 15.81 14.68 18.37
C GLU A 48 14.35 14.23 18.21
N ARG A 49 13.43 15.03 18.75
CA ARG A 49 11.99 14.75 18.70
C ARG A 49 11.36 15.62 17.62
N VAL A 50 10.45 15.07 16.85
CA VAL A 50 9.66 15.78 15.83
C VAL A 50 8.45 16.49 16.47
N ASN A 51 7.83 17.44 15.78
CA ASN A 51 6.87 18.37 16.38
C ASN A 51 5.72 18.83 15.47
N TRP A 52 5.58 18.29 14.26
CA TRP A 52 4.43 18.62 13.41
C TRP A 52 3.16 17.96 13.92
N SER A 53 2.02 18.44 13.43
CA SER A 53 0.69 17.93 13.78
C SER A 53 0.52 16.46 13.39
N THR A 54 -0.17 15.72 14.25
CA THR A 54 -0.52 14.31 14.03
C THR A 54 -2.03 14.12 13.90
N PHE A 55 -2.46 13.04 13.26
CA PHE A 55 -3.90 12.76 13.12
C PHE A 55 -4.60 12.52 14.48
N PRO A 56 -4.00 11.86 15.50
CA PRO A 56 -4.60 11.74 16.83
C PRO A 56 -4.87 13.10 17.50
N GLU A 57 -4.00 14.10 17.34
CA GLU A 57 -4.29 15.47 17.82
C GLU A 57 -5.53 16.07 17.13
N ARG A 58 -5.71 15.78 15.84
CA ARG A 58 -6.90 16.18 15.08
C ARG A 58 -8.15 15.49 15.61
N LEU A 59 -8.07 14.20 15.94
CA LEU A 59 -9.17 13.48 16.58
C LEU A 59 -9.56 14.12 17.93
N SER A 60 -8.58 14.43 18.78
CA SER A 60 -8.83 15.12 20.06
C SER A 60 -9.48 16.49 19.86
N LYS A 61 -9.03 17.28 18.88
CA LYS A 61 -9.61 18.58 18.53
C LYS A 61 -11.10 18.47 18.17
N HIS A 62 -11.48 17.42 17.44
CA HIS A 62 -12.86 17.14 17.05
C HIS A 62 -13.62 16.28 18.06
N LYS A 63 -13.08 16.09 19.28
CA LYS A 63 -13.69 15.30 20.36
C LYS A 63 -14.05 13.88 19.94
N VAL A 64 -13.31 13.31 18.99
CA VAL A 64 -13.41 11.91 18.61
C VAL A 64 -12.62 11.11 19.63
N ASP A 65 -13.25 10.10 20.24
CA ASP A 65 -12.58 9.25 21.21
C ASP A 65 -11.61 8.28 20.52
N TRP A 66 -10.35 8.25 20.97
CA TRP A 66 -9.30 7.39 20.43
C TRP A 66 -8.27 6.93 21.47
N LYS A 67 -7.62 5.79 21.20
CA LYS A 67 -6.51 5.22 21.99
C LYS A 67 -5.54 4.43 21.11
N ILE A 68 -4.27 4.39 21.51
CA ILE A 68 -3.24 3.49 20.99
C ILE A 68 -2.90 2.49 22.10
N TYR A 69 -3.16 1.20 21.85
CA TYR A 69 -2.90 0.11 22.79
C TYR A 69 -1.60 -0.60 22.41
N GLN A 70 -0.76 -0.81 23.42
CA GLN A 70 0.43 -1.67 23.34
C GLN A 70 0.62 -2.38 24.68
N ASN A 71 1.53 -3.36 24.73
CA ASN A 71 1.87 -3.97 26.00
C ASN A 71 2.66 -2.98 26.87
N GLU A 72 3.81 -2.51 26.39
CA GLU A 72 4.64 -1.48 27.03
C GLU A 72 5.35 -0.65 25.95
N LEU A 73 5.89 0.51 26.34
CA LEU A 73 6.62 1.45 25.49
C LEU A 73 8.09 1.05 25.25
N SER A 74 8.69 1.64 24.22
CA SER A 74 10.13 1.53 23.95
C SER A 74 10.98 2.53 24.73
N VAL A 75 10.36 3.59 25.26
CA VAL A 75 11.03 4.47 26.20
C VAL A 75 11.57 3.63 27.36
N GLY A 76 12.88 3.62 27.59
CA GLY A 76 13.49 2.64 28.50
C GLY A 76 12.77 2.51 29.85
N VAL A 77 12.15 1.35 30.08
CA VAL A 77 11.30 1.07 31.26
C VAL A 77 11.85 -0.07 32.13
N GLY A 78 12.98 -0.67 31.75
CA GLY A 78 13.64 -1.74 32.50
C GLY A 78 13.55 -3.13 31.88
N LEU A 79 12.86 -3.30 30.75
CA LEU A 79 12.93 -4.49 29.91
C LEU A 79 14.28 -4.55 29.20
N ASN A 80 14.87 -5.75 29.07
CA ASN A 80 16.14 -5.94 28.37
C ASN A 80 16.18 -7.29 27.64
N GLY A 81 16.89 -7.34 26.52
CA GLY A 81 17.06 -8.58 25.73
C GLY A 81 15.71 -9.15 25.30
N GLU A 82 15.54 -10.46 25.49
CA GLU A 82 14.33 -11.20 25.11
C GLU A 82 13.03 -10.65 25.74
N GLU A 83 13.10 -10.00 26.91
CA GLU A 83 11.93 -9.35 27.52
C GLU A 83 11.42 -8.18 26.68
N ASP A 84 12.32 -7.40 26.09
CA ASP A 84 11.97 -6.26 25.25
C ASP A 84 11.21 -6.73 24.00
N ASP A 85 11.72 -7.78 23.34
CA ASP A 85 11.13 -8.36 22.12
C ASP A 85 9.70 -8.90 22.35
N TRP A 86 9.42 -9.41 23.55
CA TRP A 86 8.12 -9.96 23.92
C TRP A 86 7.14 -8.95 24.51
N LEU A 87 7.63 -7.90 25.16
CA LEU A 87 6.83 -7.08 26.07
C LEU A 87 6.83 -5.58 25.74
N ALA A 88 7.84 -5.03 25.08
CA ALA A 88 7.83 -3.65 24.60
C ALA A 88 7.07 -3.53 23.26
N ASN A 89 6.93 -2.32 22.71
CA ASN A 89 6.27 -2.08 21.42
C ASN A 89 7.24 -1.94 20.25
N PHE A 90 8.52 -2.27 20.43
CA PHE A 90 9.54 -2.31 19.36
C PHE A 90 9.65 -1.03 18.51
N THR A 91 9.44 0.13 19.13
CA THR A 91 9.40 1.46 18.51
C THR A 91 8.32 1.61 17.43
N ASP A 92 7.35 0.70 17.39
CA ASP A 92 6.27 0.68 16.41
C ASP A 92 5.31 1.85 16.59
N ASN A 93 5.22 2.44 17.79
CA ASN A 93 4.43 3.65 18.04
C ASN A 93 5.27 4.93 17.88
N ASP A 94 5.18 5.57 16.72
CA ASP A 94 5.92 6.80 16.42
C ASP A 94 5.59 7.96 17.37
N MET A 95 4.45 7.93 18.07
CA MET A 95 4.09 9.01 19.00
C MET A 95 5.10 9.17 20.13
N GLU A 96 5.92 8.15 20.42
CA GLU A 96 7.07 8.25 21.34
C GLU A 96 8.11 9.30 20.89
N PHE A 97 8.15 9.61 19.59
CA PHE A 97 9.12 10.50 18.99
C PHE A 97 8.61 11.92 18.72
N PHE A 98 7.33 12.19 19.03
CA PHE A 98 6.72 13.51 18.90
C PHE A 98 6.73 14.28 20.23
N LYS A 99 7.24 15.52 20.21
CA LYS A 99 7.42 16.37 21.41
C LYS A 99 6.15 16.53 22.23
N GLN A 100 5.01 16.68 21.57
CA GLN A 100 3.72 16.93 22.19
C GLN A 100 3.19 15.78 23.05
N TYR A 101 3.71 14.55 22.89
CA TYR A 101 3.26 13.38 23.65
C TYR A 101 4.06 13.14 24.94
N HIS A 102 5.20 13.80 25.13
CA HIS A 102 5.97 13.75 26.38
C HIS A 102 6.32 12.33 26.88
N VAL A 103 6.68 11.40 25.98
CA VAL A 103 6.91 9.98 26.32
C VAL A 103 7.87 9.76 27.51
N LYS A 104 8.93 10.58 27.61
CA LYS A 104 9.92 10.48 28.71
C LYS A 104 9.32 10.68 30.11
N ARG A 105 8.10 11.22 30.20
CA ARG A 105 7.37 11.35 31.46
C ARG A 105 6.60 10.08 31.85
N HIS A 106 6.75 8.98 31.11
CA HIS A 106 6.18 7.68 31.46
C HIS A 106 6.62 7.27 32.89
N PRO A 107 5.70 6.80 33.76
CA PRO A 107 5.99 6.59 35.19
C PRO A 107 7.18 5.66 35.48
N LEU A 108 7.45 4.68 34.61
CA LEU A 108 8.53 3.72 34.77
C LEU A 108 9.88 4.20 34.21
N HIS A 109 9.90 5.27 33.41
CA HIS A 109 11.12 5.75 32.77
C HIS A 109 12.12 6.37 33.77
N LEU A 110 11.65 7.23 34.68
CA LEU A 110 12.53 7.86 35.67
C LEU A 110 13.15 6.82 36.64
N PRO A 111 12.40 5.85 37.21
CA PRO A 111 12.97 4.74 37.96
C PRO A 111 14.03 3.96 37.16
N HIS A 112 13.77 3.66 35.88
CA HIS A 112 14.74 3.00 35.01
C HIS A 112 16.01 3.84 34.85
N LEU A 113 15.90 5.14 34.54
CA LEU A 113 17.08 6.02 34.41
C LEU A 113 17.91 6.07 35.69
N LYS A 114 17.28 6.11 36.87
CA LYS A 114 17.99 6.07 38.16
C LYS A 114 18.77 4.78 38.36
N LYS A 115 18.20 3.63 37.97
CA LYS A 115 18.90 2.33 37.98
C LYS A 115 20.07 2.34 36.98
N THR A 116 19.82 2.75 35.75
CA THR A 116 20.82 2.85 34.68
C THR A 116 21.99 3.76 35.06
N ARG A 117 21.73 4.88 35.77
CA ARG A 117 22.79 5.76 36.30
C ARG A 117 23.73 5.01 37.23
N LEU A 118 23.18 4.28 38.21
CA LEU A 118 23.98 3.52 39.18
C LEU A 118 24.83 2.43 38.52
N GLU A 119 24.26 1.74 37.54
CA GLU A 119 24.98 0.72 36.76
C GLU A 119 26.13 1.32 35.94
N MET A 120 25.92 2.47 35.30
CA MET A 120 26.96 3.18 34.56
C MET A 120 28.07 3.71 35.46
N GLU A 121 27.71 4.28 36.62
CA GLU A 121 28.68 4.72 37.64
C GLU A 121 29.56 3.54 38.10
N GLN A 122 28.96 2.38 38.34
CA GLN A 122 29.70 1.16 38.71
C GLN A 122 30.61 0.67 37.57
N GLN A 123 30.13 0.69 36.32
CA GLN A 123 30.93 0.29 35.16
C GLN A 123 32.14 1.22 34.96
N LEU A 124 31.97 2.54 35.12
CA LEU A 124 33.05 3.52 35.03
C LEU A 124 34.08 3.40 36.16
N GLN A 125 33.65 2.99 37.36
CA GLN A 125 34.58 2.66 38.45
C GLN A 125 35.47 1.47 38.09
N ASN A 126 34.92 0.47 37.40
CA ASN A 126 35.65 -0.72 36.99
C ASN A 126 36.58 -0.46 35.79
N LYS A 127 36.14 0.35 34.83
CA LYS A 127 36.91 0.64 33.61
C LYS A 127 36.55 2.04 33.06
N PRO A 128 37.54 2.93 32.85
CA PRO A 128 37.30 4.18 32.15
C PRO A 128 36.78 3.96 30.73
N ASP A 129 35.70 4.66 30.39
CA ASP A 129 35.11 4.66 29.04
C ASP A 129 34.46 6.03 28.79
N ASP A 130 35.06 6.81 27.88
CA ASP A 130 34.61 8.17 27.58
C ASP A 130 33.18 8.20 26.97
N LYS A 131 32.81 7.20 26.16
CA LYS A 131 31.47 7.13 25.58
C LYS A 131 30.43 6.85 26.65
N LEU A 132 30.78 5.99 27.62
CA LEU A 132 29.92 5.69 28.76
C LEU A 132 29.76 6.91 29.67
N LYS A 133 30.82 7.70 29.86
CA LYS A 133 30.78 8.97 30.59
C LYS A 133 29.84 9.98 29.94
N ASP A 134 29.94 10.18 28.61
CA ASP A 134 29.04 11.07 27.86
C ASP A 134 27.57 10.60 27.94
N ARG A 135 27.34 9.28 27.97
CA ARG A 135 26.00 8.71 28.17
C ARG A 135 25.49 8.93 29.60
N LEU A 136 26.34 8.76 30.61
CA LEU A 136 26.01 9.01 32.01
C LEU A 136 25.63 10.48 32.24
N GLU A 137 26.39 11.43 31.70
CA GLU A 137 26.07 12.86 31.79
C GLU A 137 24.69 13.19 31.21
N ARG A 138 24.33 12.59 30.07
CA ARG A 138 22.98 12.70 29.48
C ARG A 138 21.91 12.11 30.39
N VAL A 139 22.13 10.93 30.97
CA VAL A 139 21.20 10.29 31.92
C VAL A 139 20.98 11.15 33.17
N ILE A 140 22.05 11.72 33.74
CA ILE A 140 21.96 12.63 34.90
C ILE A 140 21.11 13.86 34.56
N LYS A 141 21.32 14.45 33.37
CA LYS A 141 20.54 15.60 32.90
C LYS A 141 19.07 15.24 32.72
N ASP A 142 18.76 14.09 32.12
CA ASP A 142 17.40 13.60 31.93
C ASP A 142 16.69 13.33 33.27
N ILE A 143 17.39 12.71 34.24
CA ILE A 143 16.87 12.53 35.62
C ILE A 143 16.53 13.88 36.24
N ALA A 144 17.48 14.82 36.24
CA ALA A 144 17.29 16.14 36.86
C ALA A 144 16.13 16.94 36.21
N PHE A 145 15.92 16.75 34.91
CA PHE A 145 14.77 17.32 34.19
C PHE A 145 13.46 16.68 34.65
N LEU A 146 13.37 15.34 34.63
CA LEU A 146 12.14 14.59 34.91
C LEU A 146 11.71 14.67 36.38
N GLU A 147 12.65 14.81 37.32
CA GLU A 147 12.33 15.06 38.74
C GLU A 147 11.60 16.40 38.97
N LYS A 148 11.76 17.36 38.05
CA LYS A 148 11.12 18.68 38.10
C LYS A 148 9.95 18.83 37.12
N ASN A 149 9.76 17.86 36.23
CA ASN A 149 8.82 17.91 35.11
C ASN A 149 8.11 16.55 35.00
N THR A 150 7.35 16.23 36.04
CA THR A 150 6.64 14.96 36.17
C THR A 150 5.44 14.90 35.21
N LEU A 151 4.84 13.71 35.11
CA LEU A 151 3.61 13.53 34.34
C LEU A 151 2.45 14.38 34.87
N ALA A 152 2.40 14.64 36.18
CA ALA A 152 1.36 15.45 36.82
C ALA A 152 1.48 16.95 36.51
N ASP A 153 2.65 17.39 36.04
CA ASP A 153 2.91 18.79 35.67
C ASP A 153 2.45 19.13 34.24
N LEU A 154 1.93 18.16 33.48
CA LEU A 154 1.35 18.40 32.15
C LEU A 154 0.02 19.13 32.26
N THR A 155 -0.30 19.96 31.26
CA THR A 155 -1.66 20.53 31.17
C THR A 155 -2.69 19.39 30.99
N PRO A 156 -3.98 19.61 31.32
CA PRO A 156 -5.01 18.60 31.11
C PRO A 156 -5.04 18.02 29.69
N GLU A 157 -4.84 18.86 28.68
CA GLU A 157 -4.81 18.46 27.27
C GLU A 157 -3.59 17.62 26.94
N GLN A 158 -2.40 18.02 27.42
CA GLN A 158 -1.16 17.25 27.23
C GLN A 158 -1.23 15.90 27.93
N LEU A 159 -1.81 15.87 29.13
CA LEU A 159 -1.99 14.65 29.91
C LEU A 159 -2.98 13.69 29.24
N ASP A 160 -4.08 14.21 28.69
CA ASP A 160 -5.04 13.42 27.91
C ASP A 160 -4.38 12.82 26.66
N LEU A 161 -3.64 13.63 25.90
CA LEU A 161 -2.89 13.20 24.72
C LEU A 161 -1.89 12.08 25.06
N HIS A 162 -1.09 12.27 26.11
CA HIS A 162 -0.13 11.28 26.60
C HIS A 162 -0.81 9.97 26.98
N LYS A 163 -1.88 10.03 27.79
CA LYS A 163 -2.60 8.84 28.26
C LYS A 163 -3.26 8.05 27.13
N ARG A 164 -3.74 8.73 26.08
CA ARG A 164 -4.36 8.07 24.93
C ARG A 164 -3.34 7.43 23.99
N ALA A 165 -2.17 8.04 23.83
CA ALA A 165 -1.10 7.50 22.98
C ALA A 165 -0.32 6.34 23.65
N PHE A 166 -0.34 6.29 24.99
CA PHE A 166 0.45 5.33 25.76
C PHE A 166 -0.42 4.48 26.69
N VAL A 167 -1.45 3.83 26.11
CA VAL A 167 -2.26 2.85 26.85
C VAL A 167 -1.50 1.54 26.94
N THR A 168 -1.13 1.16 28.16
CA THR A 168 -0.37 -0.07 28.47
C THR A 168 -1.20 -1.08 29.25
N ASN A 169 -0.67 -2.29 29.39
CA ASN A 169 -1.31 -3.38 30.14
C ASN A 169 -0.95 -3.37 31.63
N VAL A 170 -0.64 -2.22 32.21
CA VAL A 170 -0.19 -2.07 33.62
C VAL A 170 -1.14 -2.67 34.67
N ASN A 171 -2.41 -2.86 34.33
CA ASN A 171 -3.41 -3.48 35.20
C ASN A 171 -3.41 -5.02 35.14
N ASP A 172 -2.61 -5.63 34.26
CA ASP A 172 -2.41 -7.07 34.22
C ASP A 172 -1.53 -7.52 35.42
N PRO A 173 -1.94 -8.56 36.17
CA PRO A 173 -1.19 -9.01 37.36
C PRO A 173 0.19 -9.60 37.02
N ASP A 174 0.40 -10.06 35.80
CA ASP A 174 1.64 -10.63 35.30
C ASP A 174 2.35 -9.67 34.31
N TYR A 175 2.00 -8.38 34.36
CA TYR A 175 2.64 -7.32 33.58
C TYR A 175 4.16 -7.34 33.76
N HIS A 176 4.90 -7.22 32.65
CA HIS A 176 6.37 -7.30 32.59
C HIS A 176 6.97 -8.66 32.98
N THR A 177 6.22 -9.77 32.88
CA THR A 177 6.77 -11.10 33.20
C THR A 177 6.66 -12.09 32.04
N LEU A 178 7.69 -12.93 31.91
CA LEU A 178 7.72 -14.08 31.00
C LEU A 178 7.58 -15.39 31.79
N GLU A 179 7.06 -16.42 31.14
CA GLU A 179 7.09 -17.80 31.62
C GLU A 179 7.82 -18.71 30.62
N THR A 180 8.27 -19.89 31.08
CA THR A 180 8.95 -20.89 30.24
C THR A 180 8.00 -22.05 29.94
N ILE A 181 7.81 -22.35 28.67
CA ILE A 181 7.09 -23.55 28.19
C ILE A 181 8.08 -24.63 27.75
N THR A 182 7.66 -25.90 27.84
CA THR A 182 8.43 -27.08 27.40
C THR A 182 7.59 -27.91 26.44
N TYR A 183 8.16 -28.40 25.34
CA TYR A 183 7.47 -29.22 24.33
C TYR A 183 8.43 -30.20 23.64
N ASP A 184 7.87 -31.26 23.04
CA ASP A 184 8.61 -32.26 22.26
C ASP A 184 8.71 -31.88 20.77
N ASP A 185 9.94 -31.89 20.25
CA ASP A 185 10.28 -31.76 18.84
C ASP A 185 10.95 -33.02 18.32
N ASN A 186 10.14 -33.97 17.83
CA ASN A 186 10.61 -35.24 17.26
C ASN A 186 11.52 -36.03 18.23
N GLY A 187 11.14 -36.11 19.50
CA GLY A 187 11.92 -36.78 20.55
C GLY A 187 13.01 -35.91 21.17
N THR A 188 13.13 -34.63 20.78
CA THR A 188 14.01 -33.65 21.43
C THR A 188 13.16 -32.70 22.27
N GLU A 189 13.38 -32.70 23.58
CA GLU A 189 12.74 -31.72 24.47
C GLU A 189 13.31 -30.32 24.20
N ARG A 190 12.43 -29.33 24.07
CA ARG A 190 12.77 -27.93 23.85
C ARG A 190 12.01 -27.02 24.79
N THR A 191 12.59 -25.88 25.10
CA THR A 191 11.97 -24.82 25.90
C THR A 191 11.87 -23.51 25.13
N ALA A 192 10.86 -22.70 25.42
CA ALA A 192 10.72 -21.34 24.91
C ALA A 192 10.18 -20.42 26.01
N LYS A 193 10.60 -19.14 26.03
CA LYS A 193 9.92 -18.13 26.84
C LYS A 193 8.80 -17.47 26.08
N ILE A 194 7.72 -17.14 26.77
CA ILE A 194 6.57 -16.43 26.23
C ILE A 194 6.04 -15.44 27.29
N PRO A 195 5.26 -14.41 26.91
CA PRO A 195 4.58 -13.56 27.87
C PRO A 195 3.69 -14.38 28.79
N LYS A 196 3.82 -14.15 30.11
CA LYS A 196 2.95 -14.76 31.11
C LYS A 196 1.61 -14.00 31.23
N GLY A 197 1.67 -12.67 31.16
CA GLY A 197 0.50 -11.78 31.19
C GLY A 197 -0.23 -11.67 29.84
N ASP A 198 -1.43 -11.08 29.85
CA ASP A 198 -2.19 -10.80 28.63
C ASP A 198 -1.63 -9.54 27.93
N VAL A 199 -0.92 -9.74 26.81
CA VAL A 199 -0.38 -8.63 25.99
C VAL A 199 -1.46 -7.78 25.31
N LEU A 200 -2.73 -8.13 25.46
CA LEU A 200 -3.90 -7.36 25.01
C LEU A 200 -4.84 -6.98 26.18
N HIS A 201 -4.38 -7.07 27.44
CA HIS A 201 -5.21 -6.90 28.64
C HIS A 201 -6.12 -5.67 28.61
N GLN A 202 -5.54 -4.48 28.40
CA GLN A 202 -6.29 -3.23 28.46
C GLN A 202 -7.26 -3.07 27.29
N PHE A 203 -6.88 -3.54 26.10
CA PHE A 203 -7.76 -3.59 24.92
C PHE A 203 -8.94 -4.53 25.17
N ARG A 204 -8.69 -5.73 25.68
CA ARG A 204 -9.73 -6.71 26.06
C ARG A 204 -10.68 -6.14 27.09
N SER A 205 -10.15 -5.52 28.14
CA SER A 205 -10.94 -4.89 29.19
C SER A 205 -11.84 -3.78 28.63
N ASP A 206 -11.32 -2.94 27.72
CA ASP A 206 -12.13 -1.89 27.10
C ASP A 206 -13.22 -2.46 26.17
N VAL A 207 -12.97 -3.58 25.48
CA VAL A 207 -14.01 -4.26 24.68
C VAL A 207 -15.08 -4.91 25.55
N ASP A 208 -14.67 -5.68 26.57
CA ASP A 208 -15.57 -6.40 27.47
C ASP A 208 -16.48 -5.44 28.26
N ASN A 209 -15.99 -4.24 28.58
CA ASN A 209 -16.72 -3.23 29.35
C ASN A 209 -17.38 -2.13 28.48
N GLY A 210 -17.37 -2.27 27.15
CA GLY A 210 -18.01 -1.30 26.25
C GLY A 210 -17.35 0.08 26.21
N LYS A 211 -16.05 0.15 26.52
CA LYS A 211 -15.19 1.35 26.54
C LYS A 211 -14.22 1.44 25.34
N LEU A 212 -14.37 0.57 24.34
CA LEU A 212 -13.60 0.65 23.10
C LEU A 212 -13.88 2.01 22.41
N PRO A 213 -12.85 2.83 22.14
CA PRO A 213 -13.02 4.14 21.53
C PRO A 213 -13.42 4.05 20.05
N THR A 214 -13.79 5.18 19.45
CA THR A 214 -14.19 5.23 18.03
C THR A 214 -13.02 4.86 17.11
N VAL A 215 -11.79 5.25 17.45
CA VAL A 215 -10.57 4.87 16.72
C VAL A 215 -9.60 4.19 17.69
N SER A 216 -9.19 2.97 17.37
CA SER A 216 -8.24 2.18 18.17
C SER A 216 -7.09 1.72 17.29
N TRP A 217 -5.86 1.98 17.72
CA TRP A 217 -4.66 1.39 17.13
C TRP A 217 -4.11 0.32 18.05
N LEU A 218 -3.70 -0.82 17.49
CA LEU A 218 -3.02 -1.89 18.21
C LEU A 218 -1.57 -1.91 17.72
N VAL A 219 -0.63 -1.87 18.66
CA VAL A 219 0.80 -1.93 18.39
C VAL A 219 1.36 -3.17 19.08
N ALA A 220 1.97 -4.04 18.28
CA ALA A 220 2.45 -5.34 18.72
C ALA A 220 3.90 -5.25 19.23
N PRO A 221 4.30 -6.12 20.18
CA PRO A 221 5.72 -6.38 20.44
C PRO A 221 6.44 -7.01 19.25
N SER A 222 7.78 -6.93 19.22
CA SER A 222 8.63 -7.42 18.13
C SER A 222 8.35 -8.88 17.74
N ASN A 223 8.23 -9.76 18.73
CA ASN A 223 7.94 -11.17 18.47
C ASN A 223 6.53 -11.40 17.90
N PHE A 224 5.63 -10.42 17.99
CA PHE A 224 4.27 -10.47 17.47
C PHE A 224 4.02 -9.55 16.26
N SER A 225 5.03 -8.81 15.79
CA SER A 225 4.87 -7.85 14.67
C SER A 225 5.15 -8.47 13.30
N ASP A 226 5.48 -9.77 13.25
CA ASP A 226 5.99 -10.50 12.06
C ASP A 226 7.28 -9.91 11.48
N HIS A 227 8.03 -9.12 12.26
CA HIS A 227 9.33 -8.59 11.84
C HIS A 227 10.32 -9.73 11.49
N PRO A 228 11.15 -9.58 10.44
CA PRO A 228 12.10 -10.59 10.04
C PRO A 228 13.06 -10.94 11.16
N GLY A 229 13.40 -12.23 11.26
CA GLY A 229 14.23 -12.76 12.34
C GLY A 229 13.44 -13.18 13.58
N SER A 230 12.20 -12.71 13.74
CA SER A 230 11.26 -13.21 14.75
C SER A 230 10.45 -14.38 14.18
N PRO A 231 10.13 -15.42 14.98
CA PRO A 231 9.18 -16.44 14.55
C PRO A 231 7.80 -15.80 14.30
N TRP A 232 7.00 -16.37 13.38
CA TRP A 232 5.69 -15.84 12.94
C TRP A 232 4.57 -15.89 14.00
N TYR A 233 4.77 -15.34 15.19
CA TYR A 233 3.74 -15.28 16.23
C TYR A 233 2.69 -14.17 15.99
N GLY A 234 2.87 -13.28 15.02
CA GLY A 234 1.89 -12.22 14.72
C GLY A 234 0.53 -12.76 14.27
N ALA A 235 0.50 -13.93 13.63
CA ALA A 235 -0.75 -14.64 13.33
C ALA A 235 -1.57 -14.96 14.61
N TRP A 236 -0.91 -15.27 15.73
CA TRP A 236 -1.60 -15.45 17.00
C TRP A 236 -2.13 -14.13 17.57
N TYR A 237 -1.31 -13.07 17.56
CA TYR A 237 -1.70 -11.75 18.05
C TYR A 237 -2.94 -11.23 17.29
N LEU A 238 -2.94 -11.38 15.96
CA LEU A 238 -4.07 -11.07 15.09
C LEU A 238 -5.31 -11.89 15.42
N SER A 239 -5.16 -13.21 15.59
CA SER A 239 -6.27 -14.09 15.96
C SER A 239 -6.90 -13.63 17.27
N GLU A 240 -6.09 -13.32 18.28
CA GLU A 240 -6.60 -12.95 19.58
C GLU A 240 -7.26 -11.56 19.59
N ALA A 241 -6.71 -10.60 18.84
CA ALA A 241 -7.36 -9.30 18.63
C ALA A 241 -8.76 -9.45 17.99
N ILE A 242 -8.90 -10.35 17.01
CA ILE A 242 -10.20 -10.65 16.37
C ILE A 242 -11.13 -11.40 17.32
N ASP A 243 -10.63 -12.35 18.11
CA ASP A 243 -11.44 -13.09 19.08
C ASP A 243 -11.99 -12.16 20.16
N ILE A 244 -11.18 -11.22 20.68
CA ILE A 244 -11.62 -10.16 21.59
C ILE A 244 -12.80 -9.38 20.99
N LEU A 245 -12.65 -8.90 19.75
CA LEU A 245 -13.67 -8.08 19.09
C LEU A 245 -14.94 -8.86 18.76
N THR A 246 -14.81 -10.12 18.34
CA THR A 246 -15.93 -10.95 17.86
C THR A 246 -16.71 -11.62 18.99
N LYS A 247 -16.10 -11.80 20.17
CA LYS A 247 -16.77 -12.33 21.37
C LYS A 247 -17.97 -11.50 21.82
N ASN A 248 -17.95 -10.19 21.57
CA ASN A 248 -19.06 -9.29 21.86
C ASN A 248 -19.79 -8.89 20.55
N PRO A 249 -20.94 -9.49 20.20
CA PRO A 249 -21.65 -9.19 18.96
C PRO A 249 -22.07 -7.72 18.82
N GLU A 250 -22.33 -7.02 19.93
CA GLU A 250 -22.69 -5.60 19.93
C GLU A 250 -21.52 -4.69 19.56
N VAL A 251 -20.29 -5.14 19.85
CA VAL A 251 -19.05 -4.50 19.37
C VAL A 251 -18.82 -4.90 17.92
N TRP A 252 -18.75 -6.20 17.62
CA TRP A 252 -18.38 -6.67 16.29
C TRP A 252 -19.26 -6.14 15.16
N LYS A 253 -20.58 -6.07 15.37
CA LYS A 253 -21.52 -5.61 14.32
C LYS A 253 -21.27 -4.17 13.87
N LYS A 254 -20.49 -3.40 14.63
CA LYS A 254 -20.11 -2.01 14.34
C LYS A 254 -18.60 -1.80 14.14
N THR A 255 -17.82 -2.88 14.03
CA THR A 255 -16.35 -2.81 13.94
C THR A 255 -15.84 -2.94 12.51
N ILE A 256 -14.84 -2.12 12.20
CA ILE A 256 -13.97 -2.28 11.04
C ILE A 256 -12.57 -2.54 11.59
N PHE A 257 -12.04 -3.74 11.35
CA PHE A 257 -10.67 -4.09 11.69
C PHE A 257 -9.82 -4.02 10.42
N VAL A 258 -8.73 -3.24 10.46
CA VAL A 258 -7.79 -3.10 9.35
C VAL A 258 -6.44 -3.65 9.81
N LEU A 259 -5.96 -4.68 9.13
CA LEU A 259 -4.57 -5.15 9.22
C LEU A 259 -3.77 -4.49 8.10
N THR A 260 -2.63 -3.90 8.44
CA THR A 260 -1.62 -3.43 7.48
C THR A 260 -0.23 -3.61 8.10
N TYR A 261 0.79 -3.59 7.25
CA TYR A 261 2.20 -3.56 7.64
C TYR A 261 2.79 -2.19 7.31
N ASP A 262 3.90 -1.84 7.95
CA ASP A 262 4.62 -0.58 7.76
C ASP A 262 5.62 -0.63 6.60
N GLU A 263 6.34 -1.76 6.42
CA GLU A 263 7.21 -1.98 5.28
C GLU A 263 7.30 -3.44 4.80
N ASN A 264 8.09 -3.69 3.74
CA ASN A 264 8.24 -5.01 3.11
C ASN A 264 9.55 -5.73 3.47
N ASP A 265 10.38 -5.15 4.35
CA ASP A 265 11.68 -5.70 4.80
C ASP A 265 12.67 -6.09 3.70
N GLY A 266 12.53 -5.51 2.51
CA GLY A 266 13.34 -5.84 1.34
C GLY A 266 12.97 -7.16 0.65
N TYR A 267 11.86 -7.81 1.03
CA TYR A 267 11.31 -8.92 0.25
C TYR A 267 10.86 -8.44 -1.14
N PHE A 268 11.09 -9.30 -2.14
CA PHE A 268 10.73 -8.99 -3.52
C PHE A 268 9.21 -8.89 -3.70
N ASP A 269 8.75 -7.76 -4.23
CA ASP A 269 7.43 -7.64 -4.85
C ASP A 269 7.58 -7.39 -6.35
N HIS A 270 6.72 -8.02 -7.14
CA HIS A 270 6.80 -7.99 -8.60
C HIS A 270 6.14 -6.76 -9.23
N LEU A 271 5.37 -5.98 -8.46
CA LEU A 271 4.63 -4.84 -8.98
C LEU A 271 5.43 -3.54 -8.73
N PRO A 272 5.91 -2.87 -9.78
CA PRO A 272 6.55 -1.57 -9.61
C PRO A 272 5.55 -0.54 -9.06
N PRO A 273 5.94 0.26 -8.05
CA PRO A 273 5.05 1.28 -7.50
C PRO A 273 4.76 2.41 -8.49
N PHE A 274 3.65 3.10 -8.27
CA PHE A 274 3.39 4.40 -8.89
C PHE A 274 4.10 5.48 -8.11
N VAL A 275 4.96 6.23 -8.78
CA VAL A 275 5.84 7.23 -8.14
C VAL A 275 5.66 8.62 -8.74
N ALA A 276 6.00 9.64 -7.97
CA ALA A 276 6.04 11.01 -8.49
C ALA A 276 7.25 11.17 -9.44
N PRO A 277 7.08 11.78 -10.63
CA PRO A 277 8.21 12.18 -11.48
C PRO A 277 9.04 13.27 -10.79
N ASP A 278 10.28 13.49 -11.24
CA ASP A 278 11.09 14.61 -10.75
C ASP A 278 10.48 15.93 -11.24
N PRO A 279 10.00 16.81 -10.33
CA PRO A 279 9.40 18.08 -10.71
C PRO A 279 10.36 19.01 -11.48
N LYS A 280 11.67 18.77 -11.40
CA LYS A 280 12.71 19.55 -12.08
C LYS A 280 13.19 18.91 -13.38
N ASP A 281 12.81 17.66 -13.67
CA ASP A 281 13.14 16.98 -14.92
C ASP A 281 11.88 16.57 -15.68
N THR A 282 11.53 17.39 -16.68
CA THR A 282 10.42 17.11 -17.58
C THR A 282 10.59 15.80 -18.35
N ALA A 283 11.80 15.25 -18.47
CA ALA A 283 12.06 13.98 -19.14
C ALA A 283 11.80 12.75 -18.25
N SER A 284 11.43 12.93 -16.99
CA SER A 284 11.10 11.86 -16.03
C SER A 284 9.61 11.49 -16.04
N GLY A 285 8.76 12.34 -16.63
CA GLY A 285 7.31 12.18 -16.67
C GLY A 285 6.57 13.46 -16.26
N LYS A 286 5.27 13.37 -15.99
CA LYS A 286 4.41 14.53 -15.69
C LYS A 286 3.23 14.19 -14.80
N VAL A 287 2.76 15.15 -14.03
CA VAL A 287 1.50 15.06 -13.27
C VAL A 287 0.49 16.07 -13.80
N SER A 288 -0.79 15.88 -13.49
CA SER A 288 -1.83 16.91 -13.71
C SER A 288 -1.43 18.25 -13.11
N ASP A 289 -1.74 19.36 -13.79
CA ASP A 289 -1.45 20.72 -13.29
C ASP A 289 -2.16 21.05 -11.96
N SER A 290 -3.24 20.31 -11.64
CA SER A 290 -4.00 20.40 -10.39
C SER A 290 -3.28 19.77 -9.18
N LEU A 291 -2.18 19.03 -9.41
CA LEU A 291 -1.45 18.27 -8.39
C LEU A 291 -0.09 18.90 -8.11
N ASP A 292 0.31 18.90 -6.84
CA ASP A 292 1.66 19.27 -6.41
C ASP A 292 2.44 18.02 -5.97
N ALA A 293 3.37 17.61 -6.82
CA ALA A 293 4.25 16.46 -6.59
C ALA A 293 5.60 16.86 -5.95
N LYS A 294 5.86 18.15 -5.71
CA LYS A 294 7.13 18.62 -5.16
C LYS A 294 7.47 18.06 -3.78
N PRO A 295 6.53 17.95 -2.82
CA PRO A 295 6.83 17.35 -1.52
C PRO A 295 7.20 15.85 -1.62
N GLU A 296 6.78 15.20 -2.71
CA GLU A 296 6.92 13.76 -3.00
C GLU A 296 8.22 13.40 -3.72
N PHE A 297 9.12 14.38 -3.89
CA PHE A 297 10.45 14.18 -4.45
C PHE A 297 11.53 14.76 -3.54
N VAL A 298 12.66 14.07 -3.47
CA VAL A 298 13.83 14.46 -2.69
C VAL A 298 14.99 14.67 -3.64
N HIS A 299 15.64 15.83 -3.57
CA HIS A 299 16.90 16.08 -4.27
C HIS A 299 18.07 15.94 -3.30
N LYS A 300 19.21 15.48 -3.82
CA LYS A 300 20.46 15.44 -3.05
C LYS A 300 20.82 16.86 -2.60
N SER A 301 21.13 17.01 -1.32
CA SER A 301 21.51 18.26 -0.65
C SER A 301 22.44 17.98 0.52
N GLU A 302 22.84 19.01 1.28
CA GLU A 302 23.57 18.80 2.55
C GLU A 302 22.76 17.96 3.55
N GLN A 303 21.43 17.97 3.42
CA GLN A 303 20.50 17.34 4.34
C GLN A 303 19.96 15.98 3.82
N SER A 304 20.22 15.63 2.56
CA SER A 304 19.81 14.37 1.96
C SER A 304 20.88 13.84 1.01
N SER A 305 21.27 12.57 1.19
CA SER A 305 22.25 11.91 0.33
C SER A 305 21.67 11.42 -1.01
N ARG A 306 20.34 11.43 -1.18
CA ARG A 306 19.65 10.83 -2.34
C ARG A 306 18.91 11.85 -3.20
N THR A 307 18.88 11.60 -4.50
CA THR A 307 17.91 12.19 -5.45
C THR A 307 16.93 11.09 -5.85
N SER A 308 15.71 11.11 -5.32
CA SER A 308 14.69 10.09 -5.58
C SER A 308 13.30 10.59 -5.23
N THR A 309 12.28 9.93 -5.79
CA THR A 309 10.92 10.02 -5.27
C THR A 309 10.86 9.55 -3.80
N VAL A 310 9.87 10.04 -3.05
CA VAL A 310 9.54 9.54 -1.70
C VAL A 310 8.89 8.16 -1.86
N GLY A 311 7.82 8.06 -2.64
CA GLY A 311 7.11 6.81 -2.87
C GLY A 311 6.11 6.91 -4.04
N LEU A 312 5.22 5.94 -4.22
CA LEU A 312 4.98 4.81 -3.31
C LEU A 312 6.16 3.83 -3.24
N GLY A 313 6.24 3.10 -2.14
CA GLY A 313 7.20 2.00 -1.95
C GLY A 313 6.66 0.66 -2.41
N PHE A 314 7.26 -0.44 -2.00
CA PHE A 314 6.78 -1.78 -2.36
C PHE A 314 5.40 -2.08 -1.78
N ARG A 315 4.70 -3.09 -2.33
CA ARG A 315 3.43 -3.51 -1.74
C ARG A 315 3.61 -4.13 -0.36
N VAL A 316 2.67 -3.82 0.52
CA VAL A 316 2.53 -4.44 1.84
C VAL A 316 1.10 -4.93 2.03
N PRO A 317 0.88 -6.08 2.70
CA PRO A 317 -0.45 -6.63 2.86
C PRO A 317 -1.40 -5.65 3.55
N MET A 318 -2.63 -5.53 3.04
CA MET A 318 -3.72 -4.92 3.77
C MET A 318 -4.98 -5.78 3.69
N VAL A 319 -5.59 -6.03 4.84
CA VAL A 319 -6.81 -6.83 4.96
C VAL A 319 -7.82 -6.10 5.83
N VAL A 320 -9.02 -5.91 5.30
CA VAL A 320 -10.13 -5.30 6.04
C VAL A 320 -11.11 -6.38 6.46
N VAL A 321 -11.26 -6.59 7.76
CA VAL A 321 -12.16 -7.57 8.37
C VAL A 321 -13.31 -6.85 9.06
N SER A 322 -14.52 -7.01 8.53
CA SER A 322 -15.70 -6.31 9.03
C SER A 322 -16.99 -7.02 8.58
N PRO A 323 -18.12 -6.83 9.28
CA PRO A 323 -19.45 -7.13 8.74
C PRO A 323 -19.75 -6.47 7.38
N TRP A 324 -19.05 -5.40 7.00
CA TRP A 324 -19.21 -4.71 5.71
C TRP A 324 -18.21 -5.13 4.63
N SER A 325 -17.33 -6.09 4.91
CA SER A 325 -16.30 -6.61 3.98
C SER A 325 -16.35 -8.14 3.83
N ARG A 326 -17.49 -8.78 4.08
CA ARG A 326 -17.62 -10.25 4.18
C ARG A 326 -17.61 -10.93 2.80
N GLY A 327 -16.99 -12.11 2.67
CA GLY A 327 -17.05 -12.91 1.43
C GLY A 327 -15.72 -13.15 0.71
N GLY A 328 -14.59 -12.70 1.25
CA GLY A 328 -13.26 -12.99 0.69
C GLY A 328 -13.01 -12.28 -0.63
N PHE A 329 -13.28 -10.98 -0.68
CA PHE A 329 -13.15 -10.16 -1.87
C PHE A 329 -11.71 -9.67 -2.06
N VAL A 330 -11.39 -9.23 -3.27
CA VAL A 330 -10.17 -8.49 -3.60
C VAL A 330 -10.54 -7.06 -4.01
N ASN A 331 -9.75 -6.08 -3.57
CA ASN A 331 -9.84 -4.69 -4.01
C ASN A 331 -8.47 -4.23 -4.55
N SER A 332 -8.47 -3.78 -5.80
CA SER A 332 -7.27 -3.39 -6.57
C SER A 332 -7.17 -1.90 -6.84
N GLU A 333 -7.88 -1.09 -6.05
CA GLU A 333 -7.59 0.34 -5.92
C GLU A 333 -6.25 0.54 -5.22
N VAL A 334 -5.49 1.52 -5.69
CA VAL A 334 -4.18 1.87 -5.13
C VAL A 334 -4.38 2.51 -3.75
N PHE A 335 -3.73 1.95 -2.75
CA PHE A 335 -3.72 2.47 -1.39
C PHE A 335 -2.29 2.61 -0.87
N ASP A 336 -2.13 3.43 0.16
CA ASP A 336 -0.94 3.46 0.99
C ASP A 336 -1.32 3.70 2.47
N HIS A 337 -0.35 3.94 3.36
CA HIS A 337 -0.67 4.20 4.76
C HIS A 337 -1.60 5.40 4.97
N THR A 338 -1.55 6.41 4.09
CA THR A 338 -2.41 7.59 4.18
C THR A 338 -3.86 7.28 3.85
N SER A 339 -4.15 6.19 3.12
CA SER A 339 -5.52 5.73 2.84
C SER A 339 -6.31 5.45 4.13
N SER A 340 -5.65 5.04 5.22
CA SER A 340 -6.30 4.87 6.53
C SER A 340 -6.75 6.20 7.12
N ILE A 341 -5.94 7.26 6.97
CA ILE A 341 -6.30 8.62 7.40
C ILE A 341 -7.46 9.14 6.54
N GLN A 342 -7.37 9.00 5.21
CA GLN A 342 -8.42 9.44 4.29
C GLN A 342 -9.76 8.72 4.55
N PHE A 343 -9.72 7.44 4.89
CA PHE A 343 -10.89 6.71 5.34
C PHE A 343 -11.51 7.32 6.61
N LEU A 344 -10.67 7.62 7.60
CA LEU A 344 -11.12 8.23 8.85
C LEU A 344 -11.67 9.64 8.63
N GLU A 345 -11.09 10.46 7.75
CA GLU A 345 -11.66 11.74 7.31
C GLU A 345 -13.08 11.54 6.79
N HIS A 346 -13.26 10.63 5.84
CA HIS A 346 -14.56 10.35 5.21
C HIS A 346 -15.58 9.86 6.24
N PHE A 347 -15.24 8.81 6.98
CA PHE A 347 -16.12 8.16 7.93
C PHE A 347 -16.48 9.09 9.10
N LEU A 348 -15.49 9.74 9.71
CA LEU A 348 -15.71 10.59 10.87
C LEU A 348 -16.43 11.87 10.49
N SER A 349 -16.15 12.47 9.33
CA SER A 349 -16.89 13.65 8.88
C SER A 349 -18.38 13.35 8.71
N HIS A 350 -18.69 12.17 8.15
CA HIS A 350 -20.08 11.72 8.04
C HIS A 350 -20.69 11.45 9.43
N LYS A 351 -19.93 10.82 10.34
CA LYS A 351 -20.40 10.45 11.67
C LYS A 351 -20.65 11.65 12.60
N THR A 352 -19.80 12.68 12.55
CA THR A 352 -19.87 13.85 13.43
C THR A 352 -20.68 14.99 12.81
N GLY A 353 -20.80 15.04 11.48
CA GLY A 353 -21.36 16.17 10.75
C GLY A 353 -20.40 17.36 10.60
N GLU A 354 -19.18 17.26 11.12
CA GLU A 354 -18.13 18.28 10.98
C GLU A 354 -17.09 17.83 9.94
N LYS A 355 -16.55 18.76 9.16
CA LYS A 355 -15.47 18.42 8.22
C LYS A 355 -14.18 18.14 8.99
N ILE A 356 -13.73 16.89 8.96
CA ILE A 356 -12.42 16.42 9.46
C ILE A 356 -11.54 16.18 8.23
N PHE A 357 -10.40 16.86 8.18
CA PHE A 357 -9.49 16.82 7.02
C PHE A 357 -8.04 16.94 7.49
N GLU A 358 -7.16 16.07 7.02
CA GLU A 358 -5.71 16.05 7.23
C GLU A 358 -5.00 16.82 6.11
N ASP A 359 -4.46 17.98 6.47
CA ASP A 359 -3.74 18.89 5.57
C ASP A 359 -2.27 18.49 5.34
N ASN A 360 -1.79 17.47 6.06
CA ASN A 360 -0.46 16.91 5.85
C ASN A 360 -0.33 16.04 4.57
N ILE A 361 -1.44 15.49 4.04
CA ILE A 361 -1.39 14.64 2.85
C ILE A 361 -1.30 15.52 1.59
N SER A 362 -0.27 15.30 0.76
CA SER A 362 -0.08 16.06 -0.49
C SER A 362 -1.26 15.87 -1.47
N SER A 363 -1.51 16.85 -2.32
CA SER A 363 -2.55 16.73 -3.36
C SER A 363 -2.26 15.58 -4.33
N TRP A 364 -0.98 15.36 -4.67
CA TRP A 364 -0.55 14.23 -5.50
C TRP A 364 -0.94 12.89 -4.86
N ARG A 365 -0.59 12.67 -3.59
CA ARG A 365 -0.84 11.40 -2.89
C ARG A 365 -2.33 11.15 -2.69
N ARG A 366 -3.06 12.19 -2.29
CA ARG A 366 -4.53 12.18 -2.15
C ARG A 366 -5.25 11.85 -3.46
N SER A 367 -4.71 12.27 -4.60
CA SER A 367 -5.28 11.96 -5.90
C SER A 367 -4.97 10.53 -6.37
N LEU A 368 -3.81 9.98 -6.00
CA LEU A 368 -3.35 8.66 -6.43
C LEU A 368 -3.90 7.53 -5.55
N CYS A 369 -3.93 7.73 -4.23
CA CYS A 369 -4.29 6.71 -3.25
C CYS A 369 -5.73 6.88 -2.77
N GLY A 370 -6.53 5.83 -2.86
CA GLY A 370 -7.94 5.84 -2.47
C GLY A 370 -8.17 5.95 -0.96
N ASP A 371 -9.42 6.18 -0.55
CA ASP A 371 -9.84 6.41 0.83
C ASP A 371 -10.41 5.17 1.54
N LEU A 372 -10.11 3.97 1.02
CA LEU A 372 -10.63 2.66 1.45
C LEU A 372 -12.15 2.48 1.39
N THR A 373 -12.94 3.47 0.98
CA THR A 373 -14.41 3.33 0.99
C THR A 373 -14.92 2.28 -0.01
N SER A 374 -14.19 2.06 -1.11
CA SER A 374 -14.50 1.03 -2.13
C SER A 374 -14.41 -0.41 -1.59
N VAL A 375 -13.79 -0.61 -0.43
CA VAL A 375 -13.68 -1.92 0.24
C VAL A 375 -15.04 -2.41 0.74
N PHE A 376 -15.93 -1.50 1.11
CA PHE A 376 -17.18 -1.81 1.80
C PHE A 376 -18.35 -2.01 0.84
N ARG A 377 -19.28 -2.89 1.24
CA ARG A 377 -20.52 -3.16 0.50
C ARG A 377 -21.64 -3.58 1.45
N PRO A 378 -22.92 -3.35 1.09
CA PRO A 378 -24.04 -3.91 1.83
C PRO A 378 -24.00 -5.45 1.85
N TYR A 379 -24.34 -6.03 3.00
CA TYR A 379 -24.60 -7.47 3.13
C TYR A 379 -26.06 -7.76 2.75
N ASN A 380 -26.29 -8.65 1.80
CA ASN A 380 -27.63 -8.92 1.26
C ASN A 380 -28.18 -10.30 1.68
N GLY A 381 -27.61 -10.92 2.72
CA GLY A 381 -28.05 -12.22 3.21
C GLY A 381 -27.40 -13.42 2.52
N GLU A 382 -26.36 -13.21 1.73
CA GLU A 382 -25.64 -14.31 1.07
C GLU A 382 -25.00 -15.28 2.08
N LYS A 383 -24.94 -16.57 1.72
CA LYS A 383 -24.32 -17.62 2.55
C LYS A 383 -22.80 -17.60 2.35
N ILE A 384 -22.05 -17.48 3.45
CA ILE A 384 -20.60 -17.42 3.43
C ILE A 384 -20.04 -18.67 4.10
N ALA A 385 -19.18 -19.40 3.39
CA ALA A 385 -18.47 -20.53 3.96
C ALA A 385 -17.39 -20.04 4.94
N MET A 386 -17.40 -20.58 6.16
CA MET A 386 -16.40 -20.26 7.16
C MET A 386 -15.22 -21.23 7.06
N PRO A 387 -13.97 -20.76 7.23
CA PRO A 387 -12.81 -21.64 7.34
C PRO A 387 -12.87 -22.47 8.64
N LYS A 388 -12.03 -23.52 8.71
CA LYS A 388 -11.86 -24.28 9.96
C LYS A 388 -11.08 -23.42 10.98
N PRO A 389 -11.48 -23.39 12.26
CA PRO A 389 -10.68 -22.78 13.32
C PRO A 389 -9.30 -23.44 13.48
N VAL A 390 -8.31 -22.67 13.93
CA VAL A 390 -6.94 -23.12 14.21
C VAL A 390 -6.75 -23.26 15.72
N GLU A 391 -6.09 -24.32 16.20
CA GLU A 391 -5.78 -24.51 17.62
C GLU A 391 -4.49 -23.78 18.03
N ARG A 392 -4.54 -22.97 19.10
CA ARG A 392 -3.46 -22.06 19.53
C ARG A 392 -2.13 -22.76 19.81
N LYS A 393 -2.08 -23.71 20.76
CA LYS A 393 -0.82 -24.31 21.21
C LYS A 393 -0.11 -25.08 20.09
N PRO A 394 -0.79 -25.99 19.34
CA PRO A 394 -0.15 -26.69 18.23
C PRO A 394 0.36 -25.74 17.14
N PHE A 395 -0.33 -24.61 16.92
CA PHE A 395 0.09 -23.61 15.95
C PHE A 395 1.36 -22.86 16.39
N LEU A 396 1.42 -22.38 17.64
CA LEU A 396 2.62 -21.73 18.20
C LEU A 396 3.82 -22.68 18.22
N GLU A 397 3.60 -23.95 18.58
CA GLU A 397 4.62 -24.99 18.51
C GLU A 397 5.13 -25.18 17.08
N SER A 398 4.22 -25.21 16.09
CA SER A 398 4.61 -25.36 14.67
C SER A 398 5.46 -24.21 14.16
N ILE A 399 5.18 -22.97 14.60
CA ILE A 399 5.97 -21.78 14.25
C ILE A 399 7.36 -21.88 14.84
N HIS A 400 7.47 -22.17 16.14
CA HIS A 400 8.77 -22.28 16.79
C HIS A 400 9.59 -23.44 16.22
N LYS A 401 8.95 -24.54 15.79
CA LYS A 401 9.62 -25.65 15.08
C LYS A 401 10.20 -25.23 13.72
N ALA A 402 9.61 -24.25 13.04
CA ALA A 402 10.04 -23.82 11.71
C ALA A 402 11.48 -23.27 11.70
N GLN A 403 11.96 -22.67 12.81
CA GLN A 403 13.33 -22.18 12.90
C GLN A 403 14.39 -23.29 12.81
N TYR A 404 13.99 -24.54 13.11
CA TYR A 404 14.85 -25.72 13.00
C TYR A 404 14.68 -26.45 11.67
N ALA A 405 13.82 -25.96 10.77
CA ALA A 405 13.64 -26.54 9.46
C ALA A 405 14.90 -26.36 8.60
N LYS A 406 15.18 -27.35 7.76
CA LYS A 406 16.27 -27.28 6.79
C LYS A 406 15.96 -26.19 5.75
N LEU A 407 16.94 -25.36 5.43
CA LEU A 407 16.83 -24.39 4.34
C LEU A 407 16.50 -25.11 3.01
N PRO A 408 15.68 -24.50 2.13
CA PRO A 408 15.39 -25.06 0.82
C PRO A 408 16.67 -25.30 0.01
N ASP A 409 16.96 -26.56 -0.30
CA ASP A 409 18.11 -26.98 -1.13
C ASP A 409 17.68 -27.63 -2.45
N ASN A 410 16.39 -27.58 -2.76
CA ASN A 410 15.77 -28.15 -3.96
C ASN A 410 15.78 -27.21 -5.17
N PHE A 411 16.63 -26.18 -5.20
CA PHE A 411 16.77 -25.29 -6.34
C PHE A 411 17.57 -25.97 -7.46
N ARG A 412 17.13 -25.79 -8.71
CA ARG A 412 17.79 -26.33 -9.90
C ARG A 412 18.07 -25.21 -10.89
N LYS A 413 19.27 -25.19 -11.44
CA LYS A 413 19.58 -24.37 -12.63
C LYS A 413 18.82 -24.94 -13.84
N LEU A 414 18.04 -24.08 -14.51
CA LEU A 414 17.39 -24.45 -15.77
C LEU A 414 18.45 -24.60 -16.87
N ASP A 415 18.36 -25.68 -17.64
CA ASP A 415 19.14 -25.88 -18.86
C ASP A 415 18.49 -25.16 -20.05
N GLU A 416 19.19 -25.11 -21.19
CA GLU A 416 18.73 -24.38 -22.38
C GLU A 416 17.39 -24.91 -22.91
N GLN A 417 17.14 -26.21 -22.80
CA GLN A 417 15.87 -26.81 -23.22
C GLN A 417 14.74 -26.35 -22.30
N ALA A 418 14.92 -26.45 -20.99
CA ALA A 418 13.94 -25.96 -20.02
C ALA A 418 13.65 -24.47 -20.21
N ILE A 419 14.68 -23.64 -20.43
CA ILE A 419 14.52 -22.21 -20.74
C ILE A 419 13.69 -22.05 -22.02
N THR A 420 14.00 -22.79 -23.08
CA THR A 420 13.26 -22.72 -24.34
C THR A 420 11.79 -23.10 -24.16
N GLU A 421 11.50 -24.13 -23.37
CA GLU A 421 10.14 -24.56 -23.05
C GLU A 421 9.39 -23.55 -22.19
N VAL A 422 10.05 -22.92 -21.23
CA VAL A 422 9.49 -21.83 -20.41
C VAL A 422 9.13 -20.65 -21.30
N LEU A 423 10.02 -20.23 -22.20
CA LEU A 423 9.77 -19.10 -23.12
C LEU A 423 8.61 -19.36 -24.08
N LYS A 424 8.33 -20.62 -24.43
CA LYS A 424 7.18 -20.99 -25.28
C LYS A 424 5.84 -20.88 -24.55
N ASN A 425 5.80 -21.19 -23.25
CA ASN A 425 4.56 -21.20 -22.48
C ASN A 425 4.81 -20.88 -20.99
N PRO A 426 5.17 -19.64 -20.65
CA PRO A 426 5.67 -19.31 -19.31
C PRO A 426 4.63 -19.51 -18.20
N LEU A 427 3.33 -19.35 -18.50
CA LEU A 427 2.24 -19.46 -17.52
C LEU A 427 1.91 -20.90 -17.13
N ARG A 428 2.17 -21.88 -18.01
CA ARG A 428 1.79 -23.29 -17.78
C ARG A 428 3.00 -24.23 -17.78
N ASN A 429 4.21 -23.69 -17.81
CA ASN A 429 5.42 -24.50 -17.78
C ASN A 429 5.70 -25.02 -16.36
N GLN A 430 5.95 -26.33 -16.23
CA GLN A 430 6.23 -27.01 -14.96
C GLN A 430 7.47 -26.48 -14.20
N HIS A 431 8.39 -25.80 -14.89
CA HIS A 431 9.59 -25.22 -14.30
C HIS A 431 9.35 -23.84 -13.67
N MET A 432 8.17 -23.24 -13.89
CA MET A 432 7.78 -21.97 -13.30
C MET A 432 6.84 -22.21 -12.09
N PRO A 433 6.87 -21.31 -11.08
CA PRO A 433 5.88 -21.31 -10.02
C PRO A 433 4.46 -21.35 -10.59
N GLN A 434 3.62 -22.24 -10.05
CA GLN A 434 2.23 -22.38 -10.45
C GLN A 434 1.35 -21.54 -9.52
N GLN A 435 0.47 -20.72 -10.10
CA GLN A 435 -0.51 -19.96 -9.35
C GLN A 435 -1.67 -20.87 -8.90
N GLU A 436 -2.22 -20.62 -7.71
CA GLU A 436 -3.44 -21.30 -7.24
C GLU A 436 -4.60 -21.02 -8.22
N LYS A 437 -5.30 -22.07 -8.64
CA LYS A 437 -6.44 -21.94 -9.55
C LYS A 437 -7.64 -21.31 -8.87
N GLY A 438 -8.35 -20.47 -9.61
CA GLY A 438 -9.61 -19.87 -9.20
C GLY A 438 -9.57 -18.34 -9.24
N ILE A 439 -10.75 -17.74 -9.19
CA ILE A 439 -10.94 -16.29 -9.12
C ILE A 439 -11.65 -15.93 -7.82
N LYS A 440 -11.46 -14.69 -7.36
CA LYS A 440 -12.17 -14.12 -6.23
C LYS A 440 -13.16 -13.07 -6.70
N PRO A 441 -14.29 -12.85 -5.99
CA PRO A 441 -15.09 -11.66 -6.21
C PRO A 441 -14.24 -10.40 -6.01
N ALA A 442 -14.45 -9.40 -6.86
CA ALA A 442 -13.73 -8.12 -6.82
C ALA A 442 -14.67 -6.98 -6.43
N ASN A 443 -14.18 -6.04 -5.62
CA ASN A 443 -14.90 -4.82 -5.29
C ASN A 443 -15.11 -3.94 -6.52
N ALA A 444 -16.16 -3.10 -6.51
CA ALA A 444 -16.28 -2.04 -7.50
C ALA A 444 -15.25 -0.95 -7.16
N ILE A 445 -14.40 -0.58 -8.11
CA ILE A 445 -13.35 0.43 -7.92
C ILE A 445 -13.57 1.62 -8.87
N PRO A 446 -13.20 2.85 -8.46
CA PRO A 446 -13.64 4.07 -9.15
C PRO A 446 -12.72 4.50 -10.30
N TYR A 447 -12.23 3.56 -11.11
CA TYR A 447 -11.30 3.84 -12.21
C TYR A 447 -12.00 3.98 -13.57
N GLU A 448 -11.63 5.03 -14.29
CA GLU A 448 -12.00 5.22 -15.70
C GLU A 448 -10.74 5.64 -16.48
N LEU A 449 -9.98 4.67 -16.97
CA LEU A 449 -8.61 4.90 -17.44
C LEU A 449 -8.52 4.90 -18.96
N TYR A 450 -7.78 5.86 -19.52
CA TYR A 450 -7.49 5.91 -20.95
C TYR A 450 -6.04 6.31 -21.21
N ALA A 451 -5.47 5.73 -22.26
CA ALA A 451 -4.27 6.22 -22.90
C ALA A 451 -4.49 6.14 -24.41
N THR A 452 -4.26 7.24 -25.11
CA THR A 452 -4.49 7.35 -26.57
C THR A 452 -3.30 7.99 -27.25
N THR A 453 -2.94 7.48 -28.43
CA THR A 453 -1.75 7.93 -29.15
C THR A 453 -2.08 8.79 -30.35
N GLU A 454 -1.20 9.74 -30.64
CA GLU A 454 -1.24 10.54 -31.85
C GLU A 454 0.19 10.72 -32.40
N MET A 455 0.41 10.38 -33.67
CA MET A 455 1.65 10.66 -34.39
C MET A 455 1.67 12.14 -34.80
N SER A 456 2.80 12.83 -34.62
CA SER A 456 2.93 14.23 -35.02
C SER A 456 2.79 14.39 -36.54
N THR A 457 2.36 15.57 -36.99
CA THR A 457 2.12 15.87 -38.43
C THR A 457 3.39 15.68 -39.28
N ASP A 458 4.55 16.03 -38.74
CA ASP A 458 5.86 15.83 -39.36
C ASP A 458 6.41 14.40 -39.20
N ARG A 459 5.67 13.53 -38.49
CA ARG A 459 5.95 12.12 -38.26
C ARG A 459 7.29 11.86 -37.54
N SER A 460 7.73 12.84 -36.75
CA SER A 460 8.99 12.79 -36.00
C SER A 460 8.83 12.43 -34.52
N SER A 461 7.59 12.37 -34.02
CA SER A 461 7.31 12.10 -32.61
C SER A 461 5.94 11.43 -32.39
N LEU A 462 5.85 10.66 -31.30
CA LEU A 462 4.60 10.06 -30.84
C LEU A 462 4.16 10.72 -29.55
N LYS A 463 2.93 11.22 -29.53
CA LYS A 463 2.27 11.76 -28.34
C LYS A 463 1.37 10.70 -27.72
N ILE A 464 1.34 10.63 -26.39
CA ILE A 464 0.33 9.88 -25.63
C ILE A 464 -0.41 10.85 -24.72
N ASP A 465 -1.73 10.81 -24.77
CA ASP A 465 -2.64 11.44 -23.81
C ASP A 465 -3.07 10.41 -22.78
N PHE A 466 -2.74 10.64 -21.52
CA PHE A 466 -3.15 9.83 -20.37
C PHE A 466 -4.32 10.50 -19.67
N ALA A 467 -5.43 9.81 -19.45
CA ALA A 467 -6.63 10.39 -18.85
C ALA A 467 -7.19 9.51 -17.72
N ALA A 468 -7.79 10.17 -16.73
CA ALA A 468 -8.64 9.56 -15.71
C ALA A 468 -10.03 10.21 -15.80
N GLY A 469 -11.02 9.51 -16.34
CA GLY A 469 -12.35 10.06 -16.60
C GLY A 469 -13.22 10.21 -15.36
N LYS A 470 -14.24 11.07 -15.46
CA LYS A 470 -15.30 11.23 -14.44
C LYS A 470 -16.70 10.82 -14.93
N SER A 471 -16.81 10.28 -16.14
CA SER A 471 -18.11 10.02 -16.77
C SER A 471 -18.83 8.82 -16.16
N VAL A 472 -18.09 7.84 -15.63
CA VAL A 472 -18.65 6.65 -14.96
C VAL A 472 -18.99 6.95 -13.50
N PHE A 473 -18.04 7.49 -12.73
CA PHE A 473 -18.12 7.56 -11.27
C PHE A 473 -18.39 8.96 -10.70
N GLY A 474 -18.39 10.01 -11.54
CA GLY A 474 -18.59 11.38 -11.10
C GLY A 474 -17.53 11.81 -10.09
N GLU A 475 -17.95 12.42 -8.98
CA GLU A 475 -17.03 12.83 -7.91
C GLU A 475 -16.40 11.67 -7.14
N ARG A 476 -16.89 10.44 -7.30
CA ARG A 476 -16.24 9.26 -6.71
C ARG A 476 -15.03 8.78 -7.52
N SER A 477 -14.82 9.30 -8.72
CA SER A 477 -13.74 8.83 -9.60
C SER A 477 -12.38 9.06 -8.96
N SER A 478 -11.48 8.09 -9.06
CA SER A 478 -10.10 8.22 -8.57
C SER A 478 -9.17 8.73 -9.66
N GLY A 479 -8.13 9.46 -9.26
CA GLY A 479 -6.95 9.64 -10.11
C GLY A 479 -6.18 8.32 -10.25
N THR A 480 -5.17 8.30 -11.12
CA THR A 480 -4.33 7.10 -11.31
C THR A 480 -2.89 7.47 -11.64
N GLY A 481 -1.99 6.53 -11.36
CA GLY A 481 -0.64 6.53 -11.90
C GLY A 481 -0.54 5.79 -13.23
N TYR A 482 0.41 6.16 -14.06
CA TYR A 482 0.86 5.39 -15.22
C TYR A 482 2.39 5.26 -15.22
N ASN A 483 2.89 4.04 -15.34
CA ASN A 483 4.30 3.75 -15.54
C ASN A 483 4.54 3.39 -17.01
N VAL A 484 5.41 4.15 -17.69
CA VAL A 484 5.72 3.95 -19.11
C VAL A 484 7.13 3.42 -19.26
N TYR A 485 7.32 2.40 -20.11
CA TYR A 485 8.63 1.82 -20.43
C TYR A 485 8.86 1.75 -21.93
N GLY A 486 10.07 2.10 -22.37
CA GLY A 486 10.49 1.98 -23.77
C GLY A 486 11.85 2.62 -24.02
N GLY A 487 12.55 2.20 -25.08
CA GLY A 487 13.89 2.73 -25.41
C GLY A 487 14.94 2.57 -24.29
N GLY A 488 14.78 1.56 -23.41
CA GLY A 488 15.65 1.35 -22.25
C GLY A 488 15.44 2.34 -21.09
N ARG A 489 14.36 3.13 -21.12
CA ARG A 489 14.00 4.14 -20.12
C ARG A 489 12.61 3.90 -19.53
N ASN A 490 12.30 4.62 -18.46
CA ASN A 490 10.98 4.67 -17.84
C ASN A 490 10.54 6.10 -17.52
N TRP A 491 9.24 6.29 -17.44
CA TRP A 491 8.59 7.56 -17.10
C TRP A 491 7.43 7.32 -16.15
N ALA A 492 7.17 8.27 -15.25
CA ALA A 492 6.08 8.21 -14.29
C ALA A 492 5.06 9.33 -14.53
N PHE A 493 3.78 8.97 -14.58
CA PHE A 493 2.70 9.93 -14.75
C PHE A 493 1.65 9.78 -13.66
N THR A 494 1.02 10.89 -13.28
CA THR A 494 -0.14 10.86 -12.38
C THR A 494 -1.20 11.80 -12.91
N VAL A 495 -2.41 11.28 -13.10
CA VAL A 495 -3.52 12.01 -13.69
C VAL A 495 -4.63 12.09 -12.65
N ALA A 496 -5.02 13.31 -12.28
CA ALA A 496 -6.13 13.52 -11.39
C ALA A 496 -7.45 13.12 -12.06
N ALA A 497 -8.45 12.74 -11.26
CA ALA A 497 -9.77 12.44 -11.78
C ALA A 497 -10.37 13.66 -12.53
N GLY A 498 -10.74 13.45 -13.79
CA GLY A 498 -11.26 14.47 -14.70
C GLY A 498 -10.21 15.09 -15.63
N ASP A 499 -8.92 14.83 -15.39
CA ASP A 499 -7.84 15.48 -16.12
C ASP A 499 -7.28 14.60 -17.25
N THR A 500 -6.43 15.22 -18.08
CA THR A 500 -5.60 14.56 -19.08
C THR A 500 -4.20 15.15 -19.05
N VAL A 501 -3.18 14.31 -19.10
CA VAL A 501 -1.78 14.69 -19.18
C VAL A 501 -1.20 14.20 -20.50
N SER A 502 -0.53 15.09 -21.23
CA SER A 502 0.09 14.78 -22.52
C SER A 502 1.61 14.72 -22.42
N TYR A 503 2.19 13.71 -23.07
CA TYR A 503 3.64 13.60 -23.24
C TYR A 503 4.01 13.16 -24.66
N THR A 504 5.11 13.72 -25.18
CA THR A 504 5.58 13.48 -26.55
C THR A 504 6.99 12.89 -26.53
N TRP A 505 7.15 11.75 -27.20
CA TRP A 505 8.43 11.08 -27.40
C TRP A 505 8.94 11.31 -28.84
N PRO A 506 10.11 11.94 -29.02
CA PRO A 506 10.78 11.98 -30.32
C PRO A 506 11.13 10.57 -30.80
N LEU A 507 10.87 10.25 -32.08
CA LEU A 507 11.18 8.93 -32.63
C LEU A 507 12.69 8.65 -32.67
N LYS A 508 13.50 9.69 -32.87
CA LYS A 508 14.96 9.63 -32.85
C LYS A 508 15.56 9.12 -31.53
N ASP A 509 14.78 9.11 -30.45
CA ASP A 509 15.22 8.61 -29.14
C ASP A 509 15.11 7.08 -29.04
N PHE A 510 14.52 6.42 -30.04
CA PHE A 510 14.43 4.97 -30.14
C PHE A 510 15.40 4.42 -31.20
N THR A 511 15.95 3.24 -30.94
CA THR A 511 16.79 2.52 -31.90
C THR A 511 16.04 2.32 -33.22
N ASP A 512 16.68 2.70 -34.33
CA ASP A 512 16.11 2.66 -35.69
C ASP A 512 14.80 3.45 -35.86
N GLU A 513 14.52 4.41 -34.97
CA GLU A 513 13.25 5.15 -34.91
C GLU A 513 12.01 4.26 -34.72
N LEU A 514 12.22 3.05 -34.21
CA LEU A 514 11.18 2.07 -33.90
C LEU A 514 10.73 2.25 -32.45
N TYR A 515 9.62 2.96 -32.25
CA TYR A 515 9.07 3.12 -30.92
C TYR A 515 8.39 1.83 -30.45
N ASN A 516 8.49 1.55 -29.16
CA ASN A 516 7.79 0.45 -28.49
C ASN A 516 7.57 0.84 -27.02
N LEU A 517 6.46 1.54 -26.78
CA LEU A 517 6.10 2.08 -25.47
C LEU A 517 5.07 1.15 -24.81
N LYS A 518 5.34 0.76 -23.57
CA LYS A 518 4.45 -0.04 -22.72
C LYS A 518 3.95 0.85 -21.59
N VAL A 519 2.64 1.00 -21.46
CA VAL A 519 1.98 1.81 -20.44
C VAL A 519 1.28 0.87 -19.46
N TYR A 520 1.65 0.91 -18.19
CA TYR A 520 1.02 0.18 -17.10
C TYR A 520 0.22 1.15 -16.23
N GLY A 521 -0.99 0.77 -15.82
CA GLY A 521 -1.83 1.49 -14.88
C GLY A 521 -2.44 0.55 -13.84
N ALA A 522 -3.34 1.07 -13.00
CA ALA A 522 -4.01 0.29 -11.96
C ALA A 522 -4.98 -0.77 -12.53
N ASN A 523 -5.32 -1.76 -11.70
CA ASN A 523 -6.25 -2.86 -12.00
C ASN A 523 -6.07 -3.52 -13.38
N GLY A 524 -4.83 -3.91 -13.70
CA GLY A 524 -4.50 -4.59 -14.95
C GLY A 524 -4.57 -3.72 -16.22
N PHE A 525 -4.76 -2.41 -16.09
CA PHE A 525 -4.72 -1.50 -17.24
C PHE A 525 -3.35 -1.56 -17.92
N TYR A 526 -3.36 -1.90 -19.21
CA TYR A 526 -2.15 -1.96 -20.00
C TYR A 526 -2.37 -1.47 -21.44
N ARG A 527 -1.42 -0.72 -21.96
CA ARG A 527 -1.32 -0.41 -23.40
C ARG A 527 0.07 -0.70 -23.90
N ARG A 528 0.17 -1.12 -25.16
CA ARG A 528 1.44 -1.16 -25.88
C ARG A 528 1.27 -0.50 -27.23
N TYR A 529 2.16 0.43 -27.55
CA TYR A 529 2.21 1.09 -28.84
C TYR A 529 3.56 0.79 -29.47
N ALA A 530 3.54 0.14 -30.63
CA ALA A 530 4.72 -0.13 -31.43
C ALA A 530 4.48 0.35 -32.87
N GLY A 531 5.51 0.93 -33.48
CA GLY A 531 5.42 1.50 -34.82
C GLY A 531 6.64 2.34 -35.16
N ASP A 532 6.51 3.17 -36.20
CA ASP A 532 7.57 4.02 -36.72
C ASP A 532 7.02 5.22 -37.50
N ALA A 533 7.92 5.98 -38.13
CA ALA A 533 7.56 7.11 -38.98
C ALA A 533 6.69 6.72 -40.20
N LYS A 534 6.41 5.44 -40.48
CA LYS A 534 5.55 4.93 -41.58
C LYS A 534 4.21 4.39 -41.10
N ASP A 535 3.85 4.63 -39.84
CA ASP A 535 2.54 4.33 -39.29
C ASP A 535 1.36 4.77 -40.18
N PRO A 536 0.23 4.04 -40.17
CA PRO A 536 -0.98 4.52 -40.82
C PRO A 536 -1.44 5.87 -40.25
N GLN A 537 -2.00 6.71 -41.12
CA GLN A 537 -2.67 7.95 -40.70
C GLN A 537 -4.05 7.64 -40.10
N VAL A 538 -4.04 6.99 -38.94
CA VAL A 538 -5.23 6.53 -38.23
C VAL A 538 -5.05 6.75 -36.73
N ALA A 539 -6.12 7.16 -36.06
CA ALA A 539 -6.25 7.08 -34.62
C ALA A 539 -7.06 5.84 -34.27
N ILE A 540 -6.50 5.00 -33.39
CA ILE A 540 -7.22 3.89 -32.77
C ILE A 540 -7.38 4.21 -31.29
N SER A 541 -8.61 4.18 -30.80
CA SER A 541 -8.92 4.38 -29.39
C SER A 541 -9.90 3.34 -28.88
N LEU A 542 -9.91 3.16 -27.56
CA LEU A 542 -10.79 2.24 -26.85
C LEU A 542 -11.61 3.05 -25.86
N SER A 543 -12.93 2.84 -25.88
CA SER A 543 -13.84 3.35 -24.85
C SER A 543 -14.70 2.23 -24.28
N TYR A 544 -15.35 2.49 -23.16
CA TYR A 544 -16.36 1.58 -22.61
C TYR A 544 -17.67 1.69 -23.40
N GLU A 545 -18.25 0.54 -23.77
CA GLU A 545 -19.62 0.54 -24.29
C GLU A 545 -20.57 0.98 -23.18
N ARG A 546 -21.46 1.93 -23.50
CA ARG A 546 -22.43 2.48 -22.56
C ARG A 546 -23.85 2.04 -22.88
N GLU A 547 -24.67 1.92 -21.85
CA GLU A 547 -26.10 1.69 -22.05
C GLU A 547 -26.75 2.88 -22.77
N LYS A 548 -27.57 2.61 -23.80
CA LYS A 548 -28.20 3.63 -24.67
C LYS A 548 -28.91 4.76 -23.93
N ASN A 549 -29.54 4.47 -22.79
CA ASN A 549 -30.33 5.42 -22.00
C ASN A 549 -29.66 5.82 -20.68
N ARG A 550 -28.47 5.28 -20.37
CA ARG A 550 -27.73 5.53 -19.12
C ARG A 550 -26.24 5.61 -19.44
N LEU A 551 -25.81 6.74 -20.01
CA LEU A 551 -24.43 6.90 -20.50
C LEU A 551 -23.35 6.75 -19.41
N ALA A 552 -23.68 7.03 -18.14
CA ALA A 552 -22.78 6.79 -17.01
C ALA A 552 -22.61 5.31 -16.64
N VAL A 553 -23.38 4.40 -17.25
CA VAL A 553 -23.39 2.96 -16.93
C VAL A 553 -22.75 2.18 -18.09
N PRO A 554 -21.53 1.67 -17.91
CA PRO A 554 -20.93 0.71 -18.84
C PRO A 554 -21.71 -0.60 -18.91
N THR A 555 -21.74 -1.21 -20.09
CA THR A 555 -22.36 -2.53 -20.30
C THR A 555 -21.50 -3.70 -19.83
N GLY A 556 -20.18 -3.46 -19.65
CA GLY A 556 -19.16 -4.50 -19.44
C GLY A 556 -18.31 -4.78 -20.68
N ASN A 557 -18.68 -4.23 -21.84
CA ASN A 557 -17.94 -4.37 -23.10
C ASN A 557 -17.10 -3.12 -23.41
N VAL A 558 -16.23 -3.25 -24.41
CA VAL A 558 -15.44 -2.14 -24.95
C VAL A 558 -15.80 -1.88 -26.41
N ILE A 559 -15.55 -0.64 -26.86
CA ILE A 559 -15.67 -0.22 -28.25
C ILE A 559 -14.29 0.17 -28.76
N ILE A 560 -13.87 -0.41 -29.88
CA ILE A 560 -12.71 0.05 -30.65
C ILE A 560 -13.17 1.04 -31.70
N HIS A 561 -12.63 2.25 -31.61
CA HIS A 561 -12.83 3.30 -32.59
C HIS A 561 -11.61 3.38 -33.50
N VAL A 562 -11.85 3.42 -34.80
CA VAL A 562 -10.83 3.63 -35.83
C VAL A 562 -11.22 4.88 -36.61
N LYS A 563 -10.37 5.89 -36.61
CA LYS A 563 -10.62 7.17 -37.28
C LYS A 563 -9.44 7.55 -38.17
N ARG A 564 -9.68 7.95 -39.42
CA ARG A 564 -8.63 8.48 -40.30
C ARG A 564 -8.15 9.84 -39.79
N ASN A 565 -6.83 10.01 -39.73
CA ASN A 565 -6.21 11.28 -39.40
C ASN A 565 -5.80 11.99 -40.71
N GLY A 566 -6.36 13.17 -40.97
CA GLY A 566 -6.03 13.95 -42.18
C GLY A 566 -6.62 13.42 -43.49
N ASN A 567 -6.15 13.98 -44.62
CA ASN A 567 -6.61 13.69 -45.98
C ASN A 567 -5.88 12.50 -46.62
N GLY A 568 -5.59 11.45 -45.84
CA GLY A 568 -4.94 10.23 -46.34
C GLY A 568 -5.70 9.60 -47.52
N ASN A 569 -5.10 8.61 -48.19
CA ASN A 569 -5.79 7.96 -49.30
C ASN A 569 -7.15 7.39 -48.84
N ASN A 570 -8.13 7.47 -49.73
CA ASN A 570 -9.50 7.03 -49.44
C ASN A 570 -9.64 5.50 -49.56
N GLU A 571 -8.54 4.75 -49.54
CA GLU A 571 -8.53 3.30 -49.69
C GLU A 571 -9.00 2.59 -48.42
N PRO A 572 -9.58 1.39 -48.52
CA PRO A 572 -9.95 0.61 -47.35
C PRO A 572 -8.75 0.35 -46.44
N LEU A 573 -8.91 0.57 -45.12
CA LEU A 573 -7.91 0.20 -44.12
C LEU A 573 -8.35 -1.06 -43.41
N LYS A 574 -7.52 -2.09 -43.44
CA LYS A 574 -7.81 -3.39 -42.82
C LYS A 574 -6.92 -3.61 -41.61
N PHE A 575 -7.54 -4.00 -40.51
CA PHE A 575 -6.90 -4.34 -39.26
C PHE A 575 -7.29 -5.75 -38.82
N ILE A 576 -6.37 -6.43 -38.15
CA ILE A 576 -6.59 -7.72 -37.53
C ILE A 576 -6.52 -7.50 -36.02
N LEU A 577 -7.63 -7.76 -35.34
CA LEU A 577 -7.70 -7.81 -33.88
C LEU A 577 -7.51 -9.27 -33.45
N THR A 578 -6.48 -9.51 -32.64
CA THR A 578 -6.13 -10.82 -32.08
C THR A 578 -6.31 -10.79 -30.58
N ASP A 579 -7.13 -11.69 -30.04
CA ASP A 579 -7.23 -11.91 -28.60
C ASP A 579 -5.96 -12.60 -28.10
N ASN A 580 -5.36 -12.08 -27.02
CA ASN A 580 -4.10 -12.58 -26.51
C ASN A 580 -4.26 -13.54 -25.32
N ALA A 581 -5.45 -13.62 -24.70
CA ALA A 581 -5.62 -14.18 -23.35
C ALA A 581 -6.88 -15.02 -23.13
N TYR A 582 -8.04 -14.61 -23.66
CA TYR A 582 -9.35 -15.13 -23.28
C TYR A 582 -9.99 -16.03 -24.35
N GLY A 583 -9.20 -16.46 -25.35
CA GLY A 583 -9.62 -17.44 -26.35
C GLY A 583 -10.55 -16.89 -27.44
N GLY A 584 -10.61 -15.56 -27.58
CA GLY A 584 -11.36 -14.91 -28.65
C GLY A 584 -10.80 -15.24 -30.04
N LYS A 585 -11.68 -15.47 -31.02
CA LYS A 585 -11.25 -15.63 -32.43
C LYS A 585 -10.76 -14.29 -32.99
N ALA A 586 -9.72 -14.33 -33.80
CA ALA A 586 -9.24 -13.14 -34.51
C ALA A 586 -10.36 -12.51 -35.36
N LYS A 587 -10.48 -11.18 -35.32
CA LYS A 587 -11.51 -10.41 -36.03
C LYS A 587 -10.84 -9.48 -37.05
N SER A 588 -11.36 -9.46 -38.27
CA SER A 588 -10.95 -8.47 -39.28
C SER A 588 -11.84 -7.22 -39.15
N ILE A 589 -11.22 -6.08 -38.92
CA ILE A 589 -11.89 -4.76 -38.88
C ILE A 589 -11.50 -4.03 -40.16
N VAL A 590 -12.47 -3.68 -40.99
CA VAL A 590 -12.22 -2.97 -42.26
C VAL A 590 -12.91 -1.62 -42.20
N LEU A 591 -12.14 -0.54 -42.14
CA LEU A 591 -12.64 0.81 -42.37
C LEU A 591 -12.80 1.00 -43.89
N PRO A 592 -14.04 1.09 -44.42
CA PRO A 592 -14.26 1.14 -45.85
C PRO A 592 -13.65 2.38 -46.50
N ALA A 593 -13.50 2.31 -47.83
CA ALA A 593 -13.15 3.47 -48.62
C ALA A 593 -14.13 4.63 -48.42
N GLY A 594 -13.63 5.85 -48.31
CA GLY A 594 -14.44 7.07 -48.12
C GLY A 594 -15.12 7.21 -46.75
N LYS A 595 -15.03 6.21 -45.85
CA LYS A 595 -15.48 6.35 -44.46
C LYS A 595 -14.36 6.94 -43.60
N THR A 596 -14.71 7.94 -42.80
CA THR A 596 -13.79 8.65 -41.91
C THR A 596 -13.57 7.90 -40.59
N GLU A 597 -14.58 7.16 -40.13
CA GLU A 597 -14.54 6.43 -38.86
C GLU A 597 -15.35 5.14 -38.88
N LEU A 598 -15.00 4.21 -38.00
CA LEU A 598 -15.70 2.97 -37.71
C LEU A 598 -15.58 2.67 -36.21
N SER A 599 -16.65 2.15 -35.62
CA SER A 599 -16.66 1.66 -34.24
C SER A 599 -17.08 0.19 -34.21
N THR A 600 -16.36 -0.64 -33.47
CA THR A 600 -16.64 -2.08 -33.32
C THR A 600 -16.72 -2.45 -31.85
N ILE A 601 -17.85 -3.05 -31.44
CA ILE A 601 -18.03 -3.56 -30.08
C ILE A 601 -17.29 -4.90 -29.92
N ILE A 602 -16.57 -5.04 -28.81
CA ILE A 602 -15.94 -6.28 -28.37
C ILE A 602 -16.70 -6.78 -27.16
N ASP A 603 -17.41 -7.90 -27.32
CA ASP A 603 -18.12 -8.58 -26.25
C ASP A 603 -17.14 -9.26 -25.29
N LEU A 604 -17.23 -8.91 -24.00
CA LEU A 604 -16.36 -9.37 -22.92
C LEU A 604 -17.11 -10.23 -21.89
N THR A 605 -18.32 -10.68 -22.21
CA THR A 605 -19.17 -11.46 -21.28
C THR A 605 -18.44 -12.71 -20.77
N ASN A 606 -17.75 -13.43 -21.66
CA ASN A 606 -17.06 -14.68 -21.31
C ASN A 606 -15.75 -14.47 -20.52
N SER A 607 -15.14 -13.29 -20.63
CA SER A 607 -13.95 -12.90 -19.88
C SER A 607 -14.28 -12.08 -18.64
N ARG A 608 -15.57 -11.97 -18.28
CA ARG A 608 -16.05 -11.22 -17.11
C ARG A 608 -15.54 -9.77 -17.13
N ASN A 609 -15.69 -9.10 -18.26
CA ASN A 609 -15.29 -7.70 -18.50
C ASN A 609 -13.77 -7.45 -18.60
N TRP A 610 -12.95 -8.49 -18.50
CA TRP A 610 -11.52 -8.41 -18.79
C TRP A 610 -11.26 -8.48 -20.29
N TYR A 611 -10.21 -7.82 -20.76
CA TYR A 611 -9.79 -7.86 -22.15
C TYR A 611 -8.27 -7.81 -22.28
N ASP A 612 -7.74 -8.47 -23.30
CA ASP A 612 -6.36 -8.32 -23.78
C ASP A 612 -6.34 -8.69 -25.26
N PHE A 613 -6.15 -7.70 -26.12
CA PHE A 613 -6.07 -7.92 -27.56
C PHE A 613 -5.10 -6.97 -28.24
N THR A 614 -4.56 -7.42 -29.36
CA THR A 614 -3.66 -6.64 -30.23
C THR A 614 -4.36 -6.31 -31.54
N VAL A 615 -4.36 -5.03 -31.91
CA VAL A 615 -4.79 -4.54 -33.23
C VAL A 615 -3.57 -4.30 -34.10
N ARG A 616 -3.50 -4.96 -35.25
CA ARG A 616 -2.43 -4.81 -36.25
C ARG A 616 -3.03 -4.36 -37.58
N MET A 617 -2.34 -3.50 -38.31
CA MET A 617 -2.74 -3.17 -39.67
C MET A 617 -2.23 -4.24 -40.65
N ASP A 618 -3.10 -4.69 -41.55
CA ASP A 618 -2.71 -5.60 -42.62
C ASP A 618 -1.66 -4.95 -43.53
N GLY A 619 -0.56 -5.66 -43.82
CA GLY A 619 0.55 -5.14 -44.62
C GLY A 619 1.56 -4.21 -43.91
N ASN A 620 1.31 -3.78 -42.67
CA ASN A 620 2.31 -3.04 -41.86
C ASN A 620 2.84 -3.93 -40.73
N LYS A 621 4.12 -4.31 -40.79
CA LYS A 621 4.73 -5.24 -39.83
C LYS A 621 5.11 -4.58 -38.49
N ASN A 622 5.35 -3.26 -38.50
CA ASN A 622 5.86 -2.54 -37.34
C ASN A 622 4.72 -1.98 -36.48
N TYR A 623 3.63 -1.52 -37.11
CA TYR A 623 2.50 -0.91 -36.41
C TYR A 623 1.62 -1.94 -35.67
N ALA A 624 1.56 -1.80 -34.34
CA ALA A 624 0.70 -2.59 -33.48
C ALA A 624 0.27 -1.84 -32.22
N GLN A 625 -1.00 -1.98 -31.85
CA GLN A 625 -1.54 -1.41 -30.62
C GLN A 625 -2.20 -2.51 -29.78
N GLN A 626 -1.70 -2.73 -28.57
CA GLN A 626 -2.26 -3.69 -27.61
C GLN A 626 -3.08 -2.95 -26.56
N TYR A 627 -4.23 -3.52 -26.23
CA TYR A 627 -5.14 -3.02 -25.20
C TYR A 627 -5.45 -4.16 -24.23
N ALA A 628 -5.11 -4.00 -22.95
CA ALA A 628 -5.57 -4.88 -21.90
C ALA A 628 -6.09 -4.10 -20.67
N GLY A 629 -6.95 -4.75 -19.89
CA GLY A 629 -7.54 -4.18 -18.67
C GLY A 629 -8.91 -4.76 -18.36
N HIS A 630 -9.65 -4.06 -17.51
CA HIS A 630 -10.98 -4.42 -17.05
C HIS A 630 -11.95 -3.25 -17.24
N VAL A 631 -13.22 -3.54 -17.53
CA VAL A 631 -14.29 -2.52 -17.64
C VAL A 631 -14.98 -2.34 -16.30
N GLU A 632 -14.77 -1.19 -15.65
CA GLU A 632 -15.39 -0.89 -14.37
C GLU A 632 -16.86 -0.49 -14.53
N CYS A 633 -17.77 -1.30 -13.95
CA CYS A 633 -19.21 -1.19 -14.18
C CYS A 633 -20.01 -0.66 -12.97
N GLN A 634 -19.34 0.00 -12.01
CA GLN A 634 -19.93 0.44 -10.72
C GLN A 634 -20.53 -0.70 -9.87
N LYS A 635 -20.15 -1.94 -10.15
CA LYS A 635 -20.66 -3.15 -9.51
C LYS A 635 -19.49 -4.09 -9.23
N THR A 636 -19.69 -4.99 -8.28
CA THR A 636 -18.71 -6.03 -7.97
C THR A 636 -18.45 -6.90 -9.19
N GLY A 637 -17.18 -7.22 -9.43
CA GLY A 637 -16.70 -8.06 -10.52
C GLY A 637 -16.02 -9.33 -10.01
N PHE A 638 -15.05 -9.81 -10.79
CA PHE A 638 -14.17 -10.91 -10.39
C PHE A 638 -12.73 -10.57 -10.79
N THR A 639 -11.77 -11.11 -10.05
CA THR A 639 -10.34 -11.08 -10.42
C THR A 639 -10.13 -11.77 -11.78
N ASP A 640 -9.02 -11.42 -12.45
CA ASP A 640 -8.69 -11.87 -13.81
C ASP A 640 -8.80 -13.41 -13.98
N PRO A 641 -9.67 -13.91 -14.89
CA PRO A 641 -9.78 -15.32 -15.22
C PRO A 641 -8.50 -15.97 -15.78
N LEU A 642 -7.63 -15.20 -16.47
CA LEU A 642 -6.33 -15.67 -16.98
C LEU A 642 -5.40 -15.98 -15.81
N MET A 643 -5.24 -15.04 -14.87
CA MET A 643 -4.45 -15.26 -13.66
C MET A 643 -5.03 -16.39 -12.80
N GLY A 644 -6.35 -16.53 -12.77
CA GLY A 644 -7.04 -17.63 -12.08
C GLY A 644 -6.94 -18.99 -12.78
N GLY A 645 -6.29 -19.09 -13.94
CA GLY A 645 -6.13 -20.34 -14.69
C GLY A 645 -7.44 -20.95 -15.20
N LEU A 646 -8.43 -20.10 -15.51
CA LEU A 646 -9.75 -20.50 -16.01
C LEU A 646 -9.89 -20.47 -17.54
N VAL A 647 -8.91 -19.90 -18.24
CA VAL A 647 -8.78 -19.84 -19.71
C VAL A 647 -7.53 -20.56 -20.17
#